data_AF-A0A812D8D7-F1
#
_entry.id   AF-A0A812D8D7-F1
#
_cell.length_a   1.000
_cell.length_b   1.000
_cell.length_c   1.000
_cell.angle_alpha   90.00
_cell.angle_beta   90.00
_cell.angle_gamma   90.00
#
_symmetry.space_group_name_H-M   'P 1'
#
loop_
_entity.id
_entity.type
_entity.pdbx_description
1 polymer ?
#
loop_
_entity_poly.entity_id
_entity_poly.type
_entity_poly.pdbx_seq_one_letter_code
_entity_poly.pdbx_strand_id
1 'polypeptide(L)'
;MATVEMAVNSGARLWTPFKELYDAVDTVLLKKQMESLHDLEVILRRHKPDFLTLLKSPEKNPLQREMVKKATKEGLPVYAEQRTQTLSQDFIDEALIFSDLFNVNEFAAVEFLLAGQNQQPNYPGLGRGLVAVLLYYDGQRALVNSLHVLLQARDGRMWTMGNSQEVTNLITSYTDQLIDDGLVGKILDLVKNMDLDKEVEKLEKERALGPPKHRKQVVDLYKEIRLSLTECIFSMAAQHPLNEADTLRLIAFLREDCKWNPDGTLEPASLCVLMTLLYCFDNRLLEHEDKEDIIQNLPMINNEKYIRSIHQILVLDQQWSHPEIKAVACFAWALSLRQLYISQHPCAPGINEFCEEDENIVFSAIKDKVFSFLRTAVIAAPHFFEEEFYVGRIHGLLTDFIIHMPLKVTELRNLELLKLLAELYGQDKLGLEYGLEYWCPAESAITDTHLGTSALHHRPPQRQVALYKFVRLAGDLLPASLYVPYIQLLIGLANSPQCAWHCFNLLKMNGMNSGNSAHMVSWDHIFISLNQYYTNLRREVPSQTFGGHHSHGGITPQEQEALIAVLQLTECIASQNKECRIAIYENQQWMPTTVLFGLAGCSIPAGLKAQILLTLAALGKSPEIAASLWQNLEASQIVATVSNSVRHQQGGIQVELEEVESRNEEYTLSRAFLTLINTLINSSIPQGLGAGYRPPGFGPYLDFIVDNVLLKCLARAYKNPAEKWKVAIAALEILYKILCEHKILASHFVGDTQLGQGDGSFIVSKPPGHILMILMLNDSGLLRLILQILNDALLQFAAYIEFPASVQSDLVALFTTNEVTHRELLQGFVECLENEEEEETNQAENQENLGVTGIPFDSWRQVTEVLVTTCSHELLDKESQQTLLFELLQDLLIKVADNDTLQELTAPVAGVVLVVMANLRRCFMIESLVGTEELQQNSSQSAICDSRAGTRTLFATSLHIVLKGILDYIQKSCGSQQKVRMYLYGSLLYYLQIAQKPTLPNWVCPETDVIGVSKVLVDSEEGEFDNLSRENLSIIMSYSDSLLDILCKDTCDGHHVGRLLSLSVLDCILSLDKRSQCLNFMISKGYLQHLIDSILSDDLHLQHLLDPSVDSLKHLYSFEGRMTFFNRVASSPAGAYSLLRHGLMKHLAECEVFSMRPEHERGQADNILSLDEDIAPSPFARYRRLLFAVLKLCLAIISSVGVENSNIAKEVMFFLFFCFFFSSSTPPI
;
A
#
# COMPACT_ATOMS: atom_id res chain seq x y z
N MET A 1 -25.17 -8.81 69.51
CA MET A 1 -24.30 -7.82 68.85
C MET A 1 -23.60 -8.53 67.71
N ALA A 2 -24.31 -8.57 66.59
CA ALA A 2 -23.87 -9.06 65.29
C ALA A 2 -23.89 -7.84 64.36
N THR A 3 -23.17 -7.96 63.24
CA THR A 3 -22.98 -7.01 62.13
C THR A 3 -21.81 -6.02 62.28
N VAL A 4 -20.70 -6.26 61.54
CA VAL A 4 -20.19 -5.48 60.39
C VAL A 4 -18.86 -6.13 59.93
N GLU A 5 -18.92 -7.31 59.31
CA GLU A 5 -17.73 -7.97 58.71
C GLU A 5 -17.97 -8.46 57.27
N MET A 6 -18.97 -7.92 56.56
CA MET A 6 -19.31 -8.33 55.18
C MET A 6 -19.45 -7.15 54.20
N ALA A 7 -18.52 -6.18 54.23
CA ALA A 7 -18.51 -5.08 53.25
C ALA A 7 -17.09 -4.60 52.90
N VAL A 8 -16.20 -5.53 52.52
CA VAL A 8 -14.80 -5.19 52.17
C VAL A 8 -14.49 -5.30 50.65
N ASN A 9 -15.45 -5.68 49.79
CA ASN A 9 -15.20 -5.91 48.34
C ASN A 9 -15.95 -4.97 47.37
N SER A 10 -16.17 -3.69 47.71
CA SER A 10 -16.86 -2.76 46.78
C SER A 10 -16.25 -1.35 46.72
N GLY A 11 -14.94 -1.27 46.47
CA GLY A 11 -14.32 -0.11 45.81
C GLY A 11 -14.01 -0.55 44.38
N ALA A 12 -14.52 0.16 43.37
CA ALA A 12 -14.50 -0.25 41.97
C ALA A 12 -13.11 -0.68 41.48
N ARG A 13 -13.04 -1.61 40.54
CA ARG A 13 -11.81 -2.26 40.06
C ARG A 13 -12.08 -2.83 38.66
N LEU A 14 -12.35 -1.97 37.69
CA LEU A 14 -13.10 -2.35 36.47
C LEU A 14 -12.30 -2.46 35.17
N TRP A 15 -11.07 -1.93 35.07
CA TRP A 15 -10.25 -2.09 33.85
C TRP A 15 -9.02 -2.95 34.09
N THR A 16 -8.05 -2.48 34.87
CA THR A 16 -6.80 -3.21 35.16
C THR A 16 -7.07 -4.64 35.68
N PRO A 17 -8.03 -4.89 36.59
CA PRO A 17 -8.28 -6.23 37.09
C PRO A 17 -8.93 -7.16 36.05
N PHE A 18 -9.70 -6.63 35.10
CA PHE A 18 -10.22 -7.44 33.99
C PHE A 18 -9.12 -7.77 32.97
N LYS A 19 -8.13 -6.88 32.80
CA LYS A 19 -6.93 -7.18 32.02
C LYS A 19 -6.07 -8.24 32.69
N GLU A 20 -5.82 -8.12 33.99
CA GLU A 20 -5.12 -9.14 34.79
C GLU A 20 -5.81 -10.51 34.71
N LEU A 21 -7.16 -10.52 34.78
CA LEU A 21 -7.96 -11.73 34.59
C LEU A 21 -7.74 -12.34 33.21
N TYR A 22 -7.84 -11.53 32.15
CA TYR A 22 -7.64 -12.01 30.79
C TYR A 22 -6.22 -12.54 30.57
N ASP A 23 -5.21 -11.83 31.06
CA ASP A 23 -3.81 -12.23 30.94
C ASP A 23 -3.53 -13.54 31.70
N ALA A 24 -4.14 -13.74 32.88
CA ALA A 24 -4.05 -15.01 33.62
C ALA A 24 -4.72 -16.18 32.87
N VAL A 25 -5.90 -15.95 32.28
CA VAL A 25 -6.63 -16.93 31.47
C VAL A 25 -5.83 -17.29 30.21
N ASP A 26 -5.32 -16.29 29.49
CA ASP A 26 -4.48 -16.45 28.30
C ASP A 26 -3.20 -17.24 28.61
N THR A 27 -2.52 -16.90 29.70
CA THR A 27 -1.26 -17.53 30.10
C THR A 27 -1.41 -19.03 30.40
N VAL A 28 -2.47 -19.40 31.12
CA VAL A 28 -2.70 -20.80 31.48
C VAL A 28 -3.30 -21.61 30.33
N LEU A 29 -4.26 -21.05 29.57
CA LEU A 29 -5.06 -21.82 28.61
C LEU A 29 -4.58 -21.73 27.17
N LEU A 30 -4.07 -20.57 26.75
CA LEU A 30 -3.60 -20.36 25.38
C LEU A 30 -2.09 -20.59 25.30
N LYS A 31 -1.31 -20.02 26.25
CA LYS A 31 0.15 -20.22 26.33
C LYS A 31 0.57 -21.50 27.07
N LYS A 32 -0.37 -22.22 27.68
CA LYS A 32 -0.17 -23.54 28.33
C LYS A 32 0.87 -23.54 29.47
N GLN A 33 1.01 -22.43 30.19
CA GLN A 33 1.95 -22.32 31.32
C GLN A 33 1.30 -22.81 32.61
N MET A 34 1.69 -24.00 33.07
CA MET A 34 1.10 -24.68 34.24
C MET A 34 1.49 -24.06 35.59
N GLU A 35 2.59 -23.31 35.65
CA GLU A 35 3.14 -22.75 36.90
C GLU A 35 2.20 -21.74 37.57
N SER A 36 1.33 -21.07 36.80
CA SER A 36 0.39 -20.05 37.27
C SER A 36 -1.03 -20.59 37.54
N LEU A 37 -1.25 -21.90 37.62
CA LEU A 37 -2.59 -22.48 37.83
C LEU A 37 -3.21 -22.03 39.17
N HIS A 38 -2.40 -21.95 40.22
CA HIS A 38 -2.87 -21.51 41.53
C HIS A 38 -3.33 -20.04 41.49
N ASP A 39 -2.59 -19.19 40.78
CA ASP A 39 -2.93 -17.78 40.62
C ASP A 39 -4.25 -17.63 39.84
N LEU A 40 -4.44 -18.44 38.78
CA LEU A 40 -5.70 -18.48 38.04
C LEU A 40 -6.88 -18.87 38.95
N GLU A 41 -6.74 -19.89 39.80
CA GLU A 41 -7.82 -20.31 40.70
C GLU A 41 -8.22 -19.17 41.68
N VAL A 42 -7.23 -18.45 42.21
CA VAL A 42 -7.46 -17.31 43.11
C VAL A 42 -8.15 -16.16 42.38
N ILE A 43 -7.69 -15.83 41.17
CA ILE A 43 -8.25 -14.77 40.33
C ILE A 43 -9.69 -15.10 39.91
N LEU A 44 -9.98 -16.34 39.49
CA LEU A 44 -11.34 -16.78 39.13
C LEU A 44 -12.29 -16.69 40.32
N ARG A 45 -11.87 -17.09 41.52
CA ARG A 45 -12.68 -16.95 42.74
C ARG A 45 -13.00 -15.49 43.05
N ARG A 46 -12.04 -14.59 42.83
CA ARG A 46 -12.20 -13.14 43.04
C ARG A 46 -13.19 -12.53 42.04
N HIS A 47 -13.11 -12.90 40.77
CA HIS A 47 -13.94 -12.34 39.69
C HIS A 47 -15.26 -13.08 39.44
N LYS A 48 -15.56 -14.12 40.22
CA LYS A 48 -16.85 -14.83 40.13
C LYS A 48 -18.09 -13.92 40.18
N PRO A 49 -18.19 -12.91 41.06
CA PRO A 49 -19.33 -11.99 41.06
C PRO A 49 -19.49 -11.19 39.76
N ASP A 50 -18.36 -10.86 39.11
CA ASP A 50 -18.35 -10.10 37.86
C ASP A 50 -18.93 -10.94 36.71
N PHE A 51 -18.64 -12.24 36.66
CA PHE A 51 -19.25 -13.17 35.70
C PHE A 51 -20.73 -13.47 36.01
N LEU A 52 -21.12 -13.51 37.29
CA LEU A 52 -22.53 -13.73 37.67
C LEU A 52 -23.43 -12.54 37.31
N THR A 53 -22.91 -11.32 37.41
CA THR A 53 -23.67 -10.10 37.09
C THR A 53 -23.51 -9.64 35.64
N LEU A 54 -22.41 -10.02 34.98
CA LEU A 54 -22.00 -9.83 33.58
C LEU A 54 -22.30 -8.44 32.99
N LEU A 55 -21.26 -7.64 32.80
CA LEU A 55 -21.32 -6.26 32.27
C LEU A 55 -22.21 -5.28 33.06
N LYS A 56 -22.80 -5.69 34.19
CA LYS A 56 -23.52 -4.79 35.09
C LYS A 56 -22.53 -3.95 35.89
N SER A 57 -22.48 -2.66 35.58
CA SER A 57 -21.64 -1.70 36.29
C SER A 57 -22.15 -1.45 37.72
N PRO A 58 -21.25 -1.09 38.67
CA PRO A 58 -21.66 -0.73 40.02
C PRO A 58 -22.50 0.56 40.00
N GLU A 59 -23.63 0.53 40.72
CA GLU A 59 -24.64 1.58 40.70
C GLU A 59 -24.16 2.87 41.41
N LYS A 60 -24.66 4.03 40.94
CA LYS A 60 -24.34 5.34 41.51
C LYS A 60 -24.64 5.43 43.00
N ASN A 61 -23.78 6.12 43.74
CA ASN A 61 -23.95 6.29 45.17
C ASN A 61 -23.90 7.78 45.55
N PRO A 62 -25.00 8.37 46.05
CA PRO A 62 -25.05 9.80 46.36
C PRO A 62 -24.00 10.21 47.41
N LEU A 63 -23.62 9.30 48.32
CA LEU A 63 -22.56 9.56 49.31
C LEU A 63 -21.19 9.65 48.63
N GLN A 64 -20.90 8.76 47.67
CA GLN A 64 -19.65 8.81 46.90
C GLN A 64 -19.61 10.06 46.03
N ARG A 65 -20.74 10.45 45.43
CA ARG A 65 -20.87 11.71 44.67
C ARG A 65 -20.54 12.94 45.51
N GLU A 66 -20.99 12.99 46.76
CA GLU A 66 -20.62 14.09 47.67
C GLU A 66 -19.14 14.06 48.06
N MET A 67 -18.56 12.87 48.28
CA MET A 67 -17.13 12.73 48.57
C MET A 67 -16.27 13.17 47.39
N VAL A 68 -16.63 12.81 46.16
CA VAL A 68 -15.92 13.24 44.95
C VAL A 68 -16.01 14.75 44.74
N LYS A 69 -17.17 15.37 45.01
CA LYS A 69 -17.30 16.85 44.97
C LYS A 69 -16.44 17.57 46.01
N LYS A 70 -16.14 16.93 47.14
CA LYS A 70 -15.30 17.50 48.22
C LYS A 70 -13.82 17.15 48.07
N ALA A 71 -13.45 16.36 47.05
CA ALA A 71 -12.10 15.84 46.84
C ALA A 71 -11.03 16.94 46.64
N THR A 72 -11.41 18.14 46.23
CA THR A 72 -10.50 19.30 46.11
C THR A 72 -9.92 19.72 47.47
N LYS A 73 -10.64 19.49 48.57
CA LYS A 73 -10.27 19.93 49.94
C LYS A 73 -9.97 18.79 50.90
N GLU A 74 -10.76 17.72 50.84
CA GLU A 74 -10.68 16.61 51.80
C GLU A 74 -9.78 15.46 51.28
N GLY A 75 -9.47 15.45 49.97
CA GLY A 75 -8.76 14.37 49.29
C GLY A 75 -9.60 13.09 49.18
N LEU A 76 -9.44 12.34 48.09
CA LEU A 76 -10.04 11.01 47.95
C LEU A 76 -8.98 9.94 48.24
N PRO A 77 -9.32 8.88 49.00
CA PRO A 77 -8.44 7.73 49.11
C PRO A 77 -8.39 7.03 47.75
N VAL A 78 -7.26 7.13 47.05
CA VAL A 78 -7.03 6.37 45.81
C VAL A 78 -6.56 4.98 46.21
N TYR A 79 -7.35 3.95 45.89
CA TYR A 79 -7.18 2.58 46.41
C TYR A 79 -5.86 1.91 45.98
N ALA A 80 -5.22 2.38 44.90
CA ALA A 80 -3.95 1.86 44.41
C ALA A 80 -2.74 2.31 45.25
N GLU A 81 -2.77 3.52 45.83
CA GLU A 81 -1.59 4.13 46.47
C GLU A 81 -1.71 4.29 48.00
N GLN A 82 -2.85 3.91 48.59
CA GLN A 82 -3.16 4.12 50.02
C GLN A 82 -2.89 5.57 50.50
N ARG A 83 -2.97 6.55 49.59
CA ARG A 83 -2.80 7.98 49.86
C ARG A 83 -4.08 8.73 49.48
N THR A 84 -4.39 9.77 50.25
CA THR A 84 -5.44 10.72 49.91
C THR A 84 -4.91 11.70 48.87
N GLN A 85 -5.45 11.64 47.66
CA GLN A 85 -5.07 12.53 46.56
C GLN A 85 -6.13 13.62 46.39
N THR A 86 -5.68 14.88 46.28
CA THR A 86 -6.56 16.00 45.93
C THR A 86 -6.70 16.08 44.42
N LEU A 87 -7.93 16.13 43.92
CA LEU A 87 -8.23 16.22 42.49
C LEU A 87 -8.57 17.66 42.10
N SER A 88 -8.23 18.05 40.86
CA SER A 88 -8.62 19.35 40.32
C SER A 88 -10.13 19.43 40.07
N GLN A 89 -10.67 20.64 39.99
CA GLN A 89 -12.10 20.84 39.73
C GLN A 89 -12.50 20.27 38.35
N ASP A 90 -11.67 20.48 37.33
CA ASP A 90 -11.91 19.95 35.98
C ASP A 90 -11.97 18.41 35.97
N PHE A 91 -11.10 17.74 36.72
CA PHE A 91 -11.12 16.27 36.86
C PHE A 91 -12.40 15.78 37.55
N ILE A 92 -12.85 16.49 38.60
CA ILE A 92 -14.09 16.16 39.31
C ILE A 92 -15.29 16.28 38.37
N ASP A 93 -15.35 17.35 37.58
CA ASP A 93 -16.45 17.57 36.64
C ASP A 93 -16.44 16.50 35.53
N GLU A 94 -15.27 16.15 34.97
CA GLU A 94 -15.09 15.04 34.03
C GLU A 94 -15.56 13.70 34.65
N ALA A 95 -15.24 13.42 35.92
CA ALA A 95 -15.62 12.19 36.61
C ALA A 95 -17.13 12.08 36.81
N LEU A 96 -17.80 13.20 37.11
CA LEU A 96 -19.25 13.24 37.24
C LEU A 96 -19.95 13.07 35.89
N ILE A 97 -19.41 13.65 34.81
CA ILE A 97 -19.91 13.44 33.45
C ILE A 97 -19.76 11.97 33.05
N PHE A 98 -18.59 11.37 33.30
CA PHE A 98 -18.34 9.96 32.98
C PHE A 98 -19.25 9.01 33.78
N SER A 99 -19.43 9.29 35.07
CA SER A 99 -20.39 8.58 35.92
C SER A 99 -21.81 8.69 35.38
N ASP A 100 -22.19 9.87 34.88
CA ASP A 100 -23.52 10.09 34.31
C ASP A 100 -23.73 9.40 32.96
N LEU A 101 -22.70 9.38 32.12
CA LEU A 101 -22.71 8.76 30.80
C LEU A 101 -22.87 7.23 30.87
N PHE A 102 -22.07 6.55 31.68
CA PHE A 102 -22.08 5.09 31.78
C PHE A 102 -22.92 4.55 32.94
N ASN A 103 -23.57 5.44 33.68
CA ASN A 103 -24.31 5.12 34.90
C ASN A 103 -23.50 4.30 35.92
N VAL A 104 -22.20 4.61 36.03
CA VAL A 104 -21.26 3.96 36.96
C VAL A 104 -21.12 4.75 38.24
N ASN A 105 -20.75 4.10 39.34
CA ASN A 105 -20.46 4.78 40.60
C ASN A 105 -19.31 5.79 40.47
N GLU A 106 -19.31 6.80 41.33
CA GLU A 106 -18.41 7.93 41.18
C GLU A 106 -16.93 7.58 41.43
N PHE A 107 -16.64 6.53 42.21
CA PHE A 107 -15.27 6.05 42.40
C PHE A 107 -14.73 5.30 41.18
N ALA A 108 -15.56 4.50 40.50
CA ALA A 108 -15.21 3.88 39.23
C ALA A 108 -14.88 4.92 38.16
N ALA A 109 -15.69 5.98 38.08
CA ALA A 109 -15.46 7.06 37.13
C ALA A 109 -14.12 7.78 37.38
N VAL A 110 -13.77 8.03 38.64
CA VAL A 110 -12.45 8.58 39.02
C VAL A 110 -11.33 7.63 38.61
N GLU A 111 -11.46 6.33 38.84
CA GLU A 111 -10.44 5.35 38.46
C GLU A 111 -10.24 5.24 36.95
N PHE A 112 -11.32 5.22 36.16
CA PHE A 112 -11.22 5.21 34.69
C PHE A 112 -10.51 6.44 34.17
N LEU A 113 -10.74 7.62 34.77
CA LEU A 113 -10.04 8.85 34.39
C LEU A 113 -8.58 8.86 34.84
N LEU A 114 -8.25 8.32 36.02
CA LEU A 114 -6.87 8.14 36.45
C LEU A 114 -6.12 7.17 35.53
N ALA A 115 -6.73 6.04 35.17
CA ALA A 115 -6.19 5.10 34.21
C ALA A 115 -6.04 5.75 32.83
N GLY A 116 -7.03 6.53 32.39
CA GLY A 116 -6.98 7.28 31.14
C GLY A 116 -5.88 8.33 31.12
N GLN A 117 -5.59 8.98 32.24
CA GLN A 117 -4.47 9.92 32.38
C GLN A 117 -3.11 9.19 32.33
N ASN A 118 -3.00 8.03 32.98
CA ASN A 118 -1.77 7.22 32.96
C ASN A 118 -1.51 6.62 31.57
N GLN A 119 -2.57 6.26 30.83
CA GLN A 119 -2.48 5.69 29.49
C GLN A 119 -2.42 6.75 28.38
N GLN A 120 -2.59 8.03 28.71
CA GLN A 120 -2.61 9.12 27.74
C GLN A 120 -1.36 9.19 26.83
N PRO A 121 -0.13 8.88 27.29
CA PRO A 121 1.05 8.81 26.40
C PRO A 121 0.86 7.87 25.23
N ASN A 122 0.17 6.73 25.42
CA ASN A 122 -0.08 5.72 24.38
C ASN A 122 -1.14 6.16 23.34
N TYR A 123 -1.81 7.30 23.57
CA TYR A 123 -2.88 7.81 22.72
C TYR A 123 -2.67 9.30 22.39
N PRO A 124 -1.67 9.63 21.54
CA PRO A 124 -1.37 11.02 21.21
C PRO A 124 -2.56 11.72 20.55
N GLY A 125 -2.84 12.94 20.99
CA GLY A 125 -3.96 13.75 20.50
C GLY A 125 -5.32 13.45 21.14
N LEU A 126 -5.43 12.49 22.06
CA LEU A 126 -6.64 12.24 22.83
C LEU A 126 -6.55 12.81 24.26
N GLY A 127 -7.65 13.40 24.74
CA GLY A 127 -7.79 13.79 26.14
C GLY A 127 -8.06 12.57 27.04
N ARG A 128 -7.66 12.63 28.31
CA ARG A 128 -7.88 11.56 29.30
C ARG A 128 -9.32 11.04 29.37
N GLY A 129 -10.33 11.89 29.18
CA GLY A 129 -11.74 11.49 29.13
C GLY A 129 -12.09 10.58 27.94
N LEU A 130 -11.54 10.88 26.75
CA LEU A 130 -11.72 10.03 25.57
C LEU A 130 -10.96 8.71 25.69
N VAL A 131 -9.78 8.73 26.31
CA VAL A 131 -9.04 7.51 26.64
C VAL A 131 -9.83 6.67 27.65
N ALA A 132 -10.41 7.28 28.69
CA ALA A 132 -11.25 6.58 29.67
C ALA A 132 -12.47 5.89 29.02
N VAL A 133 -13.07 6.49 28.00
CA VAL A 133 -14.14 5.86 27.20
C VAL A 133 -13.64 4.60 26.49
N LEU A 134 -12.43 4.62 25.91
CA LEU A 134 -11.83 3.42 25.31
C LEU A 134 -11.57 2.34 26.36
N LEU A 135 -10.98 2.70 27.50
CA LEU A 135 -10.67 1.77 28.58
C LEU A 135 -11.93 1.13 29.18
N TYR A 136 -13.06 1.84 29.19
CA TYR A 136 -14.34 1.27 29.61
C TYR A 136 -14.76 0.08 28.74
N TYR A 137 -14.79 0.25 27.42
CA TYR A 137 -15.13 -0.86 26.51
C TYR A 137 -14.03 -1.92 26.45
N ASP A 138 -12.75 -1.55 26.48
CA ASP A 138 -11.65 -2.54 26.53
C ASP A 138 -11.70 -3.41 27.80
N GLY A 139 -12.10 -2.85 28.94
CA GLY A 139 -12.31 -3.62 30.17
C GLY A 139 -13.45 -4.63 30.04
N GLN A 140 -14.58 -4.19 29.47
CA GLN A 140 -15.72 -5.08 29.20
C GLN A 140 -15.35 -6.21 28.24
N ARG A 141 -14.61 -5.89 27.18
CA ARG A 141 -14.08 -6.85 26.22
C ARG A 141 -13.15 -7.86 26.89
N ALA A 142 -12.23 -7.43 27.74
CA ALA A 142 -11.34 -8.33 28.47
C ALA A 142 -12.12 -9.31 29.35
N LEU A 143 -13.18 -8.85 30.04
CA LEU A 143 -14.05 -9.71 30.84
C LEU A 143 -14.80 -10.75 29.99
N VAL A 144 -15.41 -10.33 28.88
CA VAL A 144 -16.17 -11.22 27.99
C VAL A 144 -15.24 -12.21 27.27
N ASN A 145 -14.08 -11.77 26.79
CA ASN A 145 -13.10 -12.65 26.15
C ASN A 145 -12.51 -13.66 27.15
N SER A 146 -12.33 -13.26 28.41
CA SER A 146 -11.97 -14.21 29.48
C SER A 146 -13.03 -15.29 29.64
N LEU A 147 -14.32 -14.92 29.67
CA LEU A 147 -15.42 -15.88 29.72
C LEU A 147 -15.42 -16.79 28.50
N HIS A 148 -15.24 -16.23 27.32
CA HIS A 148 -15.22 -16.97 26.06
C HIS A 148 -14.13 -18.04 26.06
N VAL A 149 -12.89 -17.68 26.39
CA VAL A 149 -11.75 -18.62 26.45
C VAL A 149 -11.99 -19.69 27.52
N LEU A 150 -12.56 -19.34 28.69
CA LEU A 150 -12.93 -20.31 29.71
C LEU A 150 -13.97 -21.32 29.20
N LEU A 151 -14.97 -20.86 28.43
CA LEU A 151 -16.00 -21.73 27.86
C LEU A 151 -15.45 -22.61 26.73
N GLN A 152 -14.54 -22.09 25.91
CA GLN A 152 -13.84 -22.87 24.88
C GLN A 152 -12.93 -23.96 25.47
N ALA A 153 -12.33 -23.71 26.64
CA ALA A 153 -11.43 -24.64 27.32
C ALA A 153 -12.14 -25.75 28.11
N ARG A 154 -13.48 -25.75 28.13
CA ARG A 154 -14.26 -26.84 28.74
C ARG A 154 -14.02 -28.15 28.00
N ASP A 155 -14.18 -29.25 28.72
CA ASP A 155 -14.30 -30.57 28.10
C ASP A 155 -15.56 -30.60 27.21
N GLY A 156 -15.54 -31.35 26.12
CA GLY A 156 -16.70 -31.40 25.23
C GLY A 156 -16.53 -32.21 23.95
N ARG A 157 -17.60 -32.24 23.15
CA ARG A 157 -17.73 -33.19 22.03
C ARG A 157 -17.01 -32.79 20.73
N MET A 158 -16.80 -31.50 20.50
CA MET A 158 -16.36 -30.99 19.19
C MET A 158 -14.85 -30.77 19.13
N TRP A 159 -14.24 -30.21 20.19
CA TRP A 159 -12.81 -29.98 20.26
C TRP A 159 -12.27 -30.13 21.69
N THR A 160 -10.95 -30.24 21.79
CA THR A 160 -10.24 -30.16 23.07
C THR A 160 -9.02 -29.24 22.89
N MET A 161 -8.77 -28.37 23.87
CA MET A 161 -7.65 -27.40 23.81
C MET A 161 -6.27 -28.04 24.10
N GLY A 162 -6.23 -29.34 24.41
CA GLY A 162 -5.01 -30.04 24.81
C GLY A 162 -4.44 -29.56 26.14
N ASN A 163 -5.31 -29.12 27.06
CA ASN A 163 -4.95 -28.74 28.43
C ASN A 163 -4.87 -29.98 29.34
N SER A 164 -4.19 -29.87 30.48
CA SER A 164 -4.15 -30.97 31.45
C SER A 164 -5.54 -31.19 32.06
N GLN A 165 -5.82 -32.43 32.46
CA GLN A 165 -7.12 -32.81 33.03
C GLN A 165 -7.47 -32.00 34.28
N GLU A 166 -6.47 -31.62 35.08
CA GLU A 166 -6.66 -30.80 36.30
C GLU A 166 -7.22 -29.41 35.95
N VAL A 167 -6.65 -28.76 34.93
CA VAL A 167 -7.11 -27.45 34.46
C VAL A 167 -8.51 -27.55 33.86
N THR A 168 -8.75 -28.54 33.01
CA THR A 168 -10.06 -28.78 32.40
C THR A 168 -11.13 -29.03 33.46
N ASN A 169 -10.83 -29.83 34.50
CA ASN A 169 -11.78 -30.11 35.58
C ASN A 169 -12.10 -28.86 36.41
N LEU A 170 -11.09 -28.03 36.73
CA LEU A 170 -11.29 -26.77 37.44
C LEU A 170 -12.21 -25.84 36.65
N ILE A 171 -11.95 -25.67 35.36
CA ILE A 171 -12.71 -24.78 34.47
C ILE A 171 -14.12 -25.29 34.27
N THR A 172 -14.31 -26.57 33.98
CA THR A 172 -15.64 -27.18 33.82
C THR A 172 -16.46 -26.99 35.09
N SER A 173 -15.91 -27.30 36.27
CA SER A 173 -16.60 -27.10 37.55
C SER A 173 -16.95 -25.63 37.83
N TYR A 174 -16.05 -24.70 37.48
CA TYR A 174 -16.29 -23.27 37.65
C TYR A 174 -17.39 -22.76 36.72
N THR A 175 -17.33 -23.14 35.44
CA THR A 175 -18.27 -22.69 34.41
C THR A 175 -19.64 -23.36 34.55
N ASP A 176 -19.73 -24.60 35.05
CA ASP A 176 -21.02 -25.24 35.40
C ASP A 176 -21.82 -24.40 36.40
N GLN A 177 -21.16 -23.86 37.42
CA GLN A 177 -21.79 -22.98 38.41
C GLN A 177 -22.32 -21.68 37.79
N LEU A 178 -21.72 -21.19 36.71
CA LEU A 178 -22.21 -20.01 35.98
C LEU A 178 -23.41 -20.37 35.11
N ILE A 179 -23.36 -21.51 34.43
CA ILE A 179 -24.45 -22.02 33.58
C ILE A 179 -25.70 -22.29 34.42
N ASP A 180 -25.55 -22.93 35.58
CA ASP A 180 -26.64 -23.21 36.52
C ASP A 180 -27.32 -21.93 37.03
N ASP A 181 -26.60 -20.81 37.08
CA ASP A 181 -27.13 -19.48 37.44
C ASP A 181 -27.79 -18.74 36.24
N GLY A 182 -28.03 -19.45 35.13
CA GLY A 182 -28.77 -18.94 33.98
C GLY A 182 -27.96 -18.04 33.05
N LEU A 183 -26.65 -18.31 32.88
CA LEU A 183 -25.75 -17.52 32.03
C LEU A 183 -26.29 -17.27 30.61
N VAL A 184 -26.87 -18.28 29.96
CA VAL A 184 -27.40 -18.17 28.58
C VAL A 184 -28.48 -17.10 28.48
N GLY A 185 -29.43 -17.09 29.42
CA GLY A 185 -30.50 -16.09 29.45
C GLY A 185 -29.95 -14.67 29.62
N LYS A 186 -28.98 -14.49 30.53
CA LYS A 186 -28.33 -13.20 30.77
C LYS A 186 -27.60 -12.68 29.53
N ILE A 187 -26.85 -13.53 28.83
CA ILE A 187 -26.15 -13.14 27.61
C ILE A 187 -27.14 -12.74 26.51
N LEU A 188 -28.20 -13.52 26.27
CA LEU A 188 -29.21 -13.18 25.27
C LEU A 188 -29.92 -11.85 25.59
N ASP A 189 -30.26 -11.62 26.86
CA ASP A 189 -30.86 -10.36 27.31
C ASP A 189 -29.90 -9.17 27.12
N LEU A 190 -28.58 -9.35 27.35
CA LEU A 190 -27.57 -8.32 27.08
C LEU A 190 -27.47 -8.03 25.59
N VAL A 191 -27.30 -9.05 24.75
CA VAL A 191 -27.15 -8.90 23.29
C VAL A 191 -28.40 -8.25 22.68
N LYS A 192 -29.59 -8.56 23.19
CA LYS A 192 -30.86 -7.92 22.80
C LYS A 192 -30.86 -6.41 23.07
N ASN A 193 -30.32 -6.00 24.22
CA ASN A 193 -30.29 -4.59 24.63
C ASN A 193 -29.11 -3.81 24.01
N MET A 194 -28.10 -4.49 23.48
CA MET A 194 -26.95 -3.86 22.83
C MET A 194 -27.32 -3.37 21.41
N ASP A 195 -27.48 -2.07 21.28
CA ASP A 195 -27.81 -1.39 20.02
C ASP A 195 -26.77 -0.33 19.66
N LEU A 196 -26.00 -0.59 18.60
CA LEU A 196 -24.86 0.23 18.19
C LEU A 196 -25.31 1.65 17.85
N ASP A 197 -26.40 1.82 17.12
CA ASP A 197 -26.87 3.14 16.68
C ASP A 197 -27.28 4.01 17.87
N LYS A 198 -28.00 3.42 18.84
CA LYS A 198 -28.40 4.11 20.07
C LYS A 198 -27.20 4.45 20.95
N GLU A 199 -26.21 3.57 21.03
CA GLU A 199 -25.00 3.81 21.82
C GLU A 199 -24.14 4.92 21.18
N VAL A 200 -23.97 4.90 19.86
CA VAL A 200 -23.26 5.96 19.13
C VAL A 200 -23.98 7.30 19.28
N GLU A 201 -25.32 7.35 19.13
CA GLU A 201 -26.11 8.58 19.33
C GLU A 201 -25.94 9.13 20.76
N LYS A 202 -25.96 8.24 21.76
CA LYS A 202 -25.74 8.59 23.17
C LYS A 202 -24.34 9.19 23.39
N LEU A 203 -23.29 8.58 22.82
CA LEU A 203 -21.92 9.06 22.95
C LEU A 203 -21.67 10.37 22.17
N GLU A 204 -22.28 10.53 20.99
CA GLU A 204 -22.21 11.78 20.20
C GLU A 204 -22.87 12.94 20.97
N LYS A 205 -24.05 12.70 21.55
CA LYS A 205 -24.79 13.72 22.32
C LYS A 205 -24.00 14.28 23.49
N GLU A 206 -23.30 13.41 24.21
CA GLU A 206 -22.47 13.78 25.38
C GLU A 206 -21.01 14.13 25.00
N ARG A 207 -20.70 14.26 23.70
CA ARG A 207 -19.35 14.58 23.18
C ARG A 207 -18.27 13.61 23.65
N ALA A 208 -18.61 12.34 23.83
CA ALA A 208 -17.73 11.28 24.27
C ALA A 208 -17.00 10.57 23.11
N LEU A 209 -17.16 11.05 21.88
CA LEU A 209 -16.47 10.57 20.68
C LEU A 209 -15.48 11.61 20.18
N GLY A 210 -14.25 11.16 19.94
CA GLY A 210 -13.15 11.97 19.45
C GLY A 210 -12.99 11.95 17.93
N PRO A 211 -11.75 12.05 17.41
CA PRO A 211 -11.48 12.00 15.96
C PRO A 211 -11.89 10.65 15.34
N PRO A 212 -11.94 10.53 13.99
CA PRO A 212 -12.39 9.32 13.29
C PRO A 212 -11.74 8.01 13.78
N LYS A 213 -10.43 8.05 14.12
CA LYS A 213 -9.71 6.93 14.75
C LYS A 213 -10.38 6.42 16.02
N HIS A 214 -10.64 7.34 16.95
CA HIS A 214 -11.25 7.03 18.25
C HIS A 214 -12.67 6.50 18.06
N ARG A 215 -13.45 7.14 17.18
CA ARG A 215 -14.80 6.69 16.84
C ARG A 215 -14.79 5.24 16.35
N LYS A 216 -13.89 4.91 15.41
CA LYS A 216 -13.77 3.55 14.89
C LYS A 216 -13.38 2.55 15.98
N GLN A 217 -12.38 2.87 16.80
CA GLN A 217 -11.97 2.01 17.92
C GLN A 217 -13.11 1.71 18.89
N VAL A 218 -13.92 2.70 19.27
CA VAL A 218 -15.08 2.49 20.14
C VAL A 218 -16.12 1.59 19.49
N VAL A 219 -16.44 1.83 18.21
CA VAL A 219 -17.40 1.03 17.45
C VAL A 219 -16.94 -0.42 17.30
N ASP A 220 -15.66 -0.63 16.97
CA ASP A 220 -15.07 -1.96 16.80
C ASP A 220 -15.08 -2.73 18.13
N LEU A 221 -14.67 -2.10 19.24
CA LEU A 221 -14.75 -2.69 20.58
C LEU A 221 -16.19 -3.08 20.94
N TYR A 222 -17.17 -2.22 20.65
CA TYR A 222 -18.58 -2.51 20.93
C TYR A 222 -19.11 -3.70 20.13
N LYS A 223 -18.77 -3.76 18.83
CA LYS A 223 -19.12 -4.89 17.95
C LYS A 223 -18.45 -6.18 18.43
N GLU A 224 -17.17 -6.13 18.81
CA GLU A 224 -16.41 -7.27 19.33
C GLU A 224 -17.04 -7.81 20.61
N ILE A 225 -17.33 -6.95 21.61
CA ILE A 225 -17.98 -7.38 22.86
C ILE A 225 -19.29 -8.12 22.56
N ARG A 226 -20.11 -7.58 21.66
CA ARG A 226 -21.39 -8.18 21.29
C ARG A 226 -21.22 -9.53 20.59
N LEU A 227 -20.24 -9.66 19.71
CA LEU A 227 -19.92 -10.92 19.03
C LEU A 227 -19.38 -11.95 20.04
N SER A 228 -18.41 -11.60 20.87
CA SER A 228 -17.82 -12.51 21.86
C SER A 228 -18.81 -12.99 22.92
N LEU A 229 -19.82 -12.17 23.25
CA LEU A 229 -20.97 -12.61 24.05
C LEU A 229 -21.73 -13.75 23.36
N THR A 230 -22.05 -13.61 22.07
CA THR A 230 -22.72 -14.69 21.32
C THR A 230 -21.84 -15.91 21.12
N GLU A 231 -20.52 -15.72 20.94
CA GLU A 231 -19.55 -16.81 20.83
C GLU A 231 -19.40 -17.63 22.12
N CYS A 232 -19.64 -17.02 23.28
CA CYS A 232 -19.74 -17.74 24.55
C CYS A 232 -20.87 -18.80 24.49
N ILE A 233 -22.06 -18.41 24.00
CA ILE A 233 -23.21 -19.33 23.88
C ILE A 233 -22.92 -20.38 22.82
N PHE A 234 -22.33 -19.98 21.70
CA PHE A 234 -21.90 -20.90 20.65
C PHE A 234 -20.93 -21.96 21.19
N SER A 235 -19.88 -21.54 21.90
CA SER A 235 -18.88 -22.43 22.48
C SER A 235 -19.51 -23.45 23.44
N MET A 236 -20.49 -22.99 24.24
CA MET A 236 -21.28 -23.86 25.10
C MET A 236 -22.07 -24.90 24.29
N ALA A 237 -22.90 -24.45 23.33
CA ALA A 237 -23.79 -25.32 22.55
C ALA A 237 -23.02 -26.32 21.67
N ALA A 238 -21.87 -25.90 21.13
CA ALA A 238 -21.02 -26.76 20.33
C ALA A 238 -20.41 -27.87 21.20
N GLN A 239 -19.91 -27.57 22.40
CA GLN A 239 -19.35 -28.58 23.29
C GLN A 239 -20.41 -29.48 23.95
N HIS A 240 -21.52 -28.90 24.39
CA HIS A 240 -22.65 -29.59 25.02
C HIS A 240 -23.98 -28.95 24.58
N PRO A 241 -24.92 -29.71 23.99
CA PRO A 241 -26.20 -29.12 23.58
C PRO A 241 -26.93 -28.49 24.77
N LEU A 242 -27.56 -27.34 24.52
CA LEU A 242 -28.28 -26.59 25.55
C LEU A 242 -29.50 -27.37 26.07
N ASN A 243 -29.90 -27.06 27.30
CA ASN A 243 -31.10 -27.63 27.91
C ASN A 243 -32.39 -27.10 27.24
N GLU A 244 -33.54 -27.68 27.59
CA GLU A 244 -34.84 -27.30 27.01
C GLU A 244 -35.16 -25.80 27.15
N ALA A 245 -34.95 -25.23 28.34
CA ALA A 245 -35.30 -23.83 28.62
C ALA A 245 -34.42 -22.85 27.83
N ASP A 246 -33.13 -23.12 27.74
CA ASP A 246 -32.16 -22.28 27.05
C ASP A 246 -32.31 -22.39 25.53
N THR A 247 -32.58 -23.59 24.98
CA THR A 247 -32.90 -23.75 23.55
C THR A 247 -34.18 -23.00 23.17
N LEU A 248 -35.23 -23.03 24.01
CA LEU A 248 -36.46 -22.27 23.75
C LEU A 248 -36.22 -20.75 23.78
N ARG A 249 -35.36 -20.25 24.67
CA ARG A 249 -34.96 -18.83 24.70
C ARG A 249 -34.17 -18.44 23.44
N LEU A 250 -33.28 -19.31 22.97
CA LEU A 250 -32.52 -19.10 21.75
C LEU A 250 -33.45 -18.98 20.52
N ILE A 251 -34.46 -19.86 20.42
CA ILE A 251 -35.48 -19.81 19.37
C ILE A 251 -36.30 -18.51 19.48
N ALA A 252 -36.68 -18.10 20.70
CA ALA A 252 -37.42 -16.86 20.90
C ALA A 252 -36.61 -15.62 20.48
N PHE A 253 -35.31 -15.58 20.77
CA PHE A 253 -34.41 -14.52 20.31
C PHE A 253 -34.33 -14.49 18.78
N LEU A 254 -34.10 -15.64 18.13
CA LEU A 254 -34.02 -15.73 16.67
C LEU A 254 -35.34 -15.34 15.97
N ARG A 255 -36.47 -15.49 16.67
CA ARG A 255 -37.80 -15.11 16.17
C ARG A 255 -37.99 -13.61 16.07
N GLU A 256 -37.43 -12.82 16.98
CA GLU A 256 -37.79 -11.41 17.18
C GLU A 256 -36.62 -10.41 17.09
N ASP A 257 -35.40 -10.81 17.48
CA ASP A 257 -34.30 -9.88 17.81
C ASP A 257 -33.08 -9.99 16.87
N CYS A 258 -33.20 -10.69 15.74
CA CYS A 258 -32.14 -10.79 14.73
C CYS A 258 -31.87 -9.44 14.04
N LYS A 259 -30.59 -9.15 13.81
CA LYS A 259 -30.13 -7.94 13.11
C LYS A 259 -29.41 -8.27 11.80
N TRP A 260 -29.39 -7.28 10.90
CA TRP A 260 -28.97 -7.45 9.51
C TRP A 260 -28.02 -6.34 9.10
N ASN A 261 -27.09 -6.69 8.21
CA ASN A 261 -26.24 -5.73 7.54
C ASN A 261 -27.00 -5.06 6.38
N PRO A 262 -26.57 -3.87 5.91
CA PRO A 262 -27.21 -3.16 4.79
C PRO A 262 -27.22 -3.93 3.46
N ASP A 263 -26.32 -4.89 3.29
CA ASP A 263 -26.20 -5.76 2.12
C ASP A 263 -27.22 -6.92 2.10
N GLY A 264 -28.00 -7.08 3.17
CA GLY A 264 -28.96 -8.18 3.34
C GLY A 264 -28.37 -9.44 3.97
N THR A 265 -27.09 -9.43 4.38
CA THR A 265 -26.48 -10.53 5.15
C THR A 265 -26.82 -10.43 6.64
N LEU A 266 -26.74 -11.54 7.35
CA LEU A 266 -26.92 -11.54 8.81
C LEU A 266 -25.74 -10.85 9.50
N GLU A 267 -26.04 -10.01 10.51
CA GLU A 267 -25.00 -9.45 11.37
C GLU A 267 -24.22 -10.60 12.05
N PRO A 268 -22.89 -10.49 12.27
CA PRO A 268 -22.06 -11.59 12.78
C PRO A 268 -22.58 -12.20 14.09
N ALA A 269 -23.06 -11.38 15.03
CA ALA A 269 -23.65 -11.87 16.28
C ALA A 269 -24.95 -12.67 16.05
N SER A 270 -25.81 -12.22 15.12
CA SER A 270 -27.06 -12.93 14.78
C SER A 270 -26.77 -14.22 14.01
N LEU A 271 -25.76 -14.22 13.14
CA LEU A 271 -25.24 -15.43 12.49
C LEU A 271 -24.73 -16.43 13.53
N CYS A 272 -23.94 -15.99 14.51
CA CYS A 272 -23.41 -16.82 15.60
C CYS A 272 -24.54 -17.51 16.40
N VAL A 273 -25.62 -16.77 16.71
CA VAL A 273 -26.81 -17.31 17.40
C VAL A 273 -27.54 -18.34 16.53
N LEU A 274 -27.67 -18.10 15.22
CA LEU A 274 -28.25 -19.08 14.30
C LEU A 274 -27.39 -20.37 14.27
N MET A 275 -26.07 -20.23 14.15
CA MET A 275 -25.15 -21.37 14.19
C MET A 275 -25.20 -22.11 15.53
N THR A 276 -25.35 -21.40 16.64
CA THR A 276 -25.58 -21.97 17.98
C THR A 276 -26.81 -22.88 17.98
N LEU A 277 -27.93 -22.44 17.40
CA LEU A 277 -29.14 -23.26 17.30
C LEU A 277 -28.89 -24.51 16.42
N LEU A 278 -28.22 -24.34 15.29
CA LEU A 278 -27.89 -25.45 14.39
C LEU A 278 -27.01 -26.51 15.07
N TYR A 279 -26.12 -26.11 15.98
CA TYR A 279 -25.32 -27.02 16.79
C TYR A 279 -26.12 -27.69 17.93
N CYS A 280 -27.13 -27.02 18.49
CA CYS A 280 -28.08 -27.66 19.41
C CYS A 280 -28.86 -28.81 18.73
N PHE A 281 -29.02 -28.74 17.40
CA PHE A 281 -29.65 -29.78 16.59
C PHE A 281 -28.63 -30.76 15.97
N ASP A 282 -27.33 -30.62 16.25
CA ASP A 282 -26.33 -31.49 15.66
C ASP A 282 -26.29 -32.87 16.33
N ASN A 283 -26.63 -33.89 15.55
CA ASN A 283 -26.73 -35.28 15.95
C ASN A 283 -25.75 -36.21 15.19
N ARG A 284 -24.69 -35.67 14.54
CA ARG A 284 -23.69 -36.50 13.83
C ARG A 284 -23.02 -37.57 14.69
N LEU A 285 -22.98 -37.36 16.02
CA LEU A 285 -22.48 -38.37 16.95
C LEU A 285 -23.26 -39.70 16.89
N LEU A 286 -24.52 -39.69 16.46
CA LEU A 286 -25.35 -40.89 16.32
C LEU A 286 -24.85 -41.82 15.19
N GLU A 287 -23.98 -41.37 14.30
CA GLU A 287 -23.37 -42.19 13.25
C GLU A 287 -22.16 -42.99 13.76
N HIS A 288 -21.62 -42.64 14.93
CA HIS A 288 -20.42 -43.24 15.50
C HIS A 288 -20.78 -44.20 16.63
N GLU A 289 -20.62 -45.51 16.38
CA GLU A 289 -20.90 -46.57 17.37
C GLU A 289 -19.99 -46.49 18.62
N ASP A 290 -18.80 -45.89 18.52
CA ASP A 290 -17.78 -45.89 19.58
C ASP A 290 -18.01 -44.84 20.71
N LYS A 291 -19.12 -44.09 20.71
CA LYS A 291 -19.37 -42.95 21.63
C LYS A 291 -20.68 -43.03 22.42
N GLU A 292 -21.13 -44.23 22.79
CA GLU A 292 -22.42 -44.44 23.49
C GLU A 292 -22.59 -43.61 24.78
N ASP A 293 -21.53 -43.44 25.58
CA ASP A 293 -21.57 -42.68 26.84
C ASP A 293 -21.91 -41.18 26.62
N ILE A 294 -21.44 -40.59 25.53
CA ILE A 294 -21.72 -39.19 25.16
C ILE A 294 -23.12 -39.09 24.55
N ILE A 295 -23.53 -40.09 23.77
CA ILE A 295 -24.85 -40.15 23.13
C ILE A 295 -25.97 -40.18 24.18
N GLN A 296 -25.81 -40.96 25.26
CA GLN A 296 -26.82 -41.03 26.34
C GLN A 296 -27.05 -39.69 27.04
N ASN A 297 -26.05 -38.79 27.04
CA ASN A 297 -26.15 -37.48 27.67
C ASN A 297 -26.80 -36.41 26.77
N LEU A 298 -27.09 -36.71 25.50
CA LEU A 298 -27.72 -35.75 24.59
C LEU A 298 -29.15 -35.41 25.06
N PRO A 299 -29.55 -34.12 25.10
CA PRO A 299 -30.90 -33.72 25.53
C PRO A 299 -32.03 -34.37 24.73
N MET A 300 -31.80 -34.66 23.44
CA MET A 300 -32.80 -35.35 22.59
C MET A 300 -33.07 -36.80 23.02
N ILE A 301 -32.10 -37.46 23.66
CA ILE A 301 -32.22 -38.87 24.10
C ILE A 301 -32.61 -38.93 25.58
N ASN A 302 -32.02 -38.07 26.41
CA ASN A 302 -32.19 -38.08 27.87
C ASN A 302 -33.49 -37.39 28.35
N ASN A 303 -34.04 -36.43 27.59
CA ASN A 303 -35.22 -35.67 28.00
C ASN A 303 -36.39 -35.80 27.00
N GLU A 304 -37.43 -36.54 27.40
CA GLU A 304 -38.67 -36.74 26.63
C GLU A 304 -39.38 -35.42 26.28
N LYS A 305 -39.29 -34.40 27.14
CA LYS A 305 -39.97 -33.11 26.91
C LYS A 305 -39.25 -32.23 25.88
N TYR A 306 -37.94 -32.43 25.69
CA TYR A 306 -37.12 -31.59 24.81
C TYR A 306 -37.63 -31.59 23.37
N ILE A 307 -37.82 -32.78 22.80
CA ILE A 307 -38.33 -32.94 21.42
C ILE A 307 -39.73 -32.36 21.30
N ARG A 308 -40.62 -32.65 22.25
CA ARG A 308 -42.01 -32.19 22.21
C ARG A 308 -42.11 -30.66 22.22
N SER A 309 -41.41 -29.99 23.12
CA SER A 309 -41.48 -28.53 23.27
C SER A 309 -40.91 -27.81 22.04
N ILE A 310 -39.78 -28.28 21.51
CA ILE A 310 -39.14 -27.67 20.33
C ILE A 310 -39.95 -27.95 19.05
N HIS A 311 -40.43 -29.19 18.88
CA HIS A 311 -41.27 -29.54 17.74
C HIS A 311 -42.54 -28.67 17.71
N GLN A 312 -43.19 -28.49 18.87
CA GLN A 312 -44.36 -27.61 18.97
C GLN A 312 -44.03 -26.17 18.57
N ILE A 313 -42.95 -25.57 19.07
CA ILE A 313 -42.66 -24.15 18.78
C ILE A 313 -42.29 -23.90 17.30
N LEU A 314 -41.62 -24.86 16.66
CA LEU A 314 -41.19 -24.75 15.25
C LEU A 314 -42.33 -25.04 14.27
N VAL A 315 -43.17 -26.05 14.55
CA VAL A 315 -44.25 -26.48 13.65
C VAL A 315 -45.51 -25.62 13.81
N LEU A 316 -45.76 -25.06 15.01
CA LEU A 316 -46.87 -24.14 15.19
C LEU A 316 -46.77 -22.93 14.25
N ASP A 317 -47.94 -22.48 13.78
CA ASP A 317 -48.07 -21.30 12.92
C ASP A 317 -47.95 -20.01 13.75
N GLN A 318 -46.76 -19.79 14.30
CA GLN A 318 -46.38 -18.54 14.94
C GLN A 318 -45.70 -17.63 13.92
N GLN A 319 -46.00 -16.33 13.98
CA GLN A 319 -45.35 -15.33 13.12
C GLN A 319 -43.91 -15.10 13.59
N TRP A 320 -42.96 -15.37 12.70
CA TRP A 320 -41.56 -15.00 12.86
C TRP A 320 -41.33 -13.67 12.15
N SER A 321 -40.46 -12.82 12.70
CA SER A 321 -40.05 -11.56 12.04
C SER A 321 -39.50 -11.85 10.63
N HIS A 322 -38.70 -12.91 10.52
CA HIS A 322 -38.13 -13.41 9.28
C HIS A 322 -38.49 -14.89 9.10
N PRO A 323 -39.43 -15.21 8.17
CA PRO A 323 -39.83 -16.60 7.92
C PRO A 323 -38.68 -17.47 7.41
N GLU A 324 -37.66 -16.88 6.79
CA GLU A 324 -36.50 -17.61 6.28
C GLU A 324 -35.63 -18.19 7.40
N ILE A 325 -35.52 -17.52 8.55
CA ILE A 325 -34.80 -18.04 9.73
C ILE A 325 -35.55 -19.25 10.29
N LYS A 326 -36.89 -19.17 10.37
CA LYS A 326 -37.75 -20.31 10.72
C LYS A 326 -37.50 -21.47 9.76
N ALA A 327 -37.40 -21.20 8.47
CA ALA A 327 -37.15 -22.22 7.46
C ALA A 327 -35.83 -22.97 7.70
N VAL A 328 -34.74 -22.26 8.03
CA VAL A 328 -33.45 -22.88 8.39
C VAL A 328 -33.56 -23.73 9.65
N ALA A 329 -34.18 -23.19 10.71
CA ALA A 329 -34.39 -23.92 11.96
C ALA A 329 -35.23 -25.19 11.76
N CYS A 330 -36.33 -25.09 11.01
CA CYS A 330 -37.19 -26.21 10.65
C CYS A 330 -36.47 -27.25 9.78
N PHE A 331 -35.66 -26.80 8.81
CA PHE A 331 -34.88 -27.68 7.96
C PHE A 331 -33.86 -28.49 8.76
N ALA A 332 -33.11 -27.83 9.65
CA ALA A 332 -32.18 -28.49 10.54
C ALA A 332 -32.89 -29.44 11.51
N TRP A 333 -33.98 -29.00 12.14
CA TRP A 333 -34.77 -29.82 13.04
C TRP A 333 -35.28 -31.11 12.37
N ALA A 334 -35.84 -31.00 11.17
CA ALA A 334 -36.37 -32.15 10.45
C ALA A 334 -35.27 -33.17 10.09
N LEU A 335 -34.07 -32.71 9.71
CA LEU A 335 -32.93 -33.58 9.45
C LEU A 335 -32.43 -34.27 10.72
N SER A 336 -32.42 -33.57 11.85
CA SER A 336 -32.10 -34.16 13.16
C SER A 336 -33.09 -35.25 13.56
N LEU A 337 -34.39 -35.05 13.30
CA LEU A 337 -35.43 -36.07 13.52
C LEU A 337 -35.25 -37.28 12.59
N ARG A 338 -34.93 -37.05 11.32
CA ARG A 338 -34.64 -38.13 10.36
C ARG A 338 -33.41 -38.93 10.78
N GLN A 339 -32.34 -38.27 11.23
CA GLN A 339 -31.12 -38.94 11.70
C GLN A 339 -31.41 -39.80 12.94
N LEU A 340 -32.20 -39.26 13.87
CA LEU A 340 -32.67 -40.02 15.05
C LEU A 340 -33.46 -41.27 14.62
N TYR A 341 -34.40 -41.12 13.68
CA TYR A 341 -35.19 -42.23 13.15
C TYR A 341 -34.34 -43.31 12.47
N ILE A 342 -33.34 -42.92 11.68
CA ILE A 342 -32.44 -43.85 10.99
C ILE A 342 -31.52 -44.58 11.97
N SER A 343 -31.01 -43.89 12.99
CA SER A 343 -30.06 -44.44 13.97
C SER A 343 -30.66 -45.52 14.89
N GLN A 344 -31.99 -45.59 15.02
CA GLN A 344 -32.72 -46.57 15.83
C GLN A 344 -32.32 -46.63 17.32
N HIS A 345 -31.71 -45.56 17.87
CA HIS A 345 -31.39 -45.49 19.29
C HIS A 345 -32.66 -45.54 20.16
N PRO A 346 -32.60 -46.16 21.36
CA PRO A 346 -33.75 -46.30 22.24
C PRO A 346 -34.23 -44.92 22.74
N CYS A 347 -35.33 -44.46 22.16
CA CYS A 347 -35.98 -43.19 22.52
C CYS A 347 -37.26 -43.42 23.34
N ALA A 348 -37.70 -42.39 24.05
CA ALA A 348 -38.97 -42.41 24.78
C ALA A 348 -40.19 -42.70 23.86
N PRO A 349 -41.22 -43.38 24.37
CA PRO A 349 -42.41 -43.73 23.59
C PRO A 349 -43.16 -42.47 23.11
N GLY A 350 -43.50 -42.42 21.81
CA GLY A 350 -44.18 -41.28 21.17
C GLY A 350 -43.27 -40.36 20.34
N ILE A 351 -41.94 -40.50 20.44
CA ILE A 351 -41.00 -39.71 19.61
C ILE A 351 -41.12 -40.05 18.11
N ASN A 352 -41.44 -41.31 17.80
CA ASN A 352 -41.61 -41.77 16.42
C ASN A 352 -42.72 -41.00 15.66
N GLU A 353 -43.78 -40.56 16.35
CA GLU A 353 -44.85 -39.76 15.74
C GLU A 353 -44.32 -38.42 15.22
N PHE A 354 -43.45 -37.76 15.99
CA PHE A 354 -42.80 -36.52 15.55
C PHE A 354 -41.80 -36.74 14.42
N CYS A 355 -41.12 -37.89 14.41
CA CYS A 355 -40.18 -38.24 13.34
C CYS A 355 -40.88 -38.50 11.99
N GLU A 356 -42.14 -38.95 11.99
CA GLU A 356 -42.91 -39.16 10.75
C GLU A 356 -43.32 -37.84 10.06
N GLU A 357 -43.26 -36.70 10.76
CA GLU A 357 -43.57 -35.38 10.20
C GLU A 357 -42.37 -34.71 9.49
N ASP A 358 -41.18 -35.31 9.56
CA ASP A 358 -39.93 -34.74 9.06
C ASP A 358 -40.00 -34.31 7.57
N GLU A 359 -40.59 -35.13 6.69
CA GLU A 359 -40.72 -34.81 5.27
C GLU A 359 -41.63 -33.60 5.01
N ASN A 360 -42.68 -33.43 5.81
CA ASN A 360 -43.59 -32.30 5.72
C ASN A 360 -42.90 -31.01 6.16
N ILE A 361 -42.10 -31.08 7.23
CA ILE A 361 -41.34 -29.94 7.75
C ILE A 361 -40.28 -29.51 6.75
N VAL A 362 -39.53 -30.45 6.16
CA VAL A 362 -38.56 -30.15 5.09
C VAL A 362 -39.26 -29.52 3.89
N PHE A 363 -40.42 -30.04 3.48
CA PHE A 363 -41.17 -29.46 2.38
C PHE A 363 -41.61 -28.01 2.67
N SER A 364 -42.07 -27.73 3.90
CA SER A 364 -42.41 -26.37 4.32
C SER A 364 -41.19 -25.45 4.28
N ALA A 365 -40.05 -25.88 4.83
CA ALA A 365 -38.82 -25.08 4.83
C ALA A 365 -38.33 -24.76 3.40
N ILE A 366 -38.47 -25.70 2.47
CA ILE A 366 -38.10 -25.49 1.07
C ILE A 366 -39.06 -24.51 0.39
N LYS A 367 -40.37 -24.60 0.68
CA LYS A 367 -41.37 -23.62 0.22
C LYS A 367 -41.06 -22.21 0.75
N ASP A 368 -40.56 -22.13 1.97
CA ASP A 368 -40.10 -20.89 2.62
C ASP A 368 -38.66 -20.50 2.22
N LYS A 369 -38.15 -21.06 1.10
CA LYS A 369 -36.91 -20.67 0.41
C LYS A 369 -35.62 -20.84 1.22
N VAL A 370 -35.53 -21.87 2.06
CA VAL A 370 -34.34 -22.15 2.91
C VAL A 370 -33.01 -22.11 2.15
N PHE A 371 -32.92 -22.69 0.94
CA PHE A 371 -31.66 -22.72 0.18
C PHE A 371 -31.23 -21.35 -0.34
N SER A 372 -32.18 -20.53 -0.80
CA SER A 372 -31.89 -19.16 -1.23
C SER A 372 -31.40 -18.33 -0.05
N PHE A 373 -32.01 -18.52 1.13
CA PHE A 373 -31.63 -17.80 2.33
C PHE A 373 -30.23 -18.17 2.84
N LEU A 374 -29.93 -19.47 2.92
CA LEU A 374 -28.59 -19.95 3.27
C LEU A 374 -27.53 -19.35 2.33
N ARG A 375 -27.86 -19.25 1.03
CA ARG A 375 -26.96 -18.69 0.02
C ARG A 375 -26.72 -17.19 0.23
N THR A 376 -27.78 -16.40 0.30
CA THR A 376 -27.67 -14.93 0.25
C THR A 376 -27.44 -14.24 1.59
N ALA A 377 -27.84 -14.86 2.70
CA ALA A 377 -27.79 -14.22 4.02
C ALA A 377 -26.78 -14.87 4.99
N VAL A 378 -26.52 -16.17 4.85
CA VAL A 378 -25.61 -16.94 5.71
C VAL A 378 -24.23 -17.09 5.07
N ILE A 379 -24.13 -17.74 3.90
CA ILE A 379 -22.85 -17.99 3.22
C ILE A 379 -22.22 -16.70 2.69
N ALA A 380 -23.03 -15.76 2.21
CA ALA A 380 -22.55 -14.47 1.75
C ALA A 380 -22.04 -13.56 2.89
N ALA A 381 -22.28 -13.91 4.16
CA ALA A 381 -21.79 -13.12 5.29
C ALA A 381 -20.25 -13.18 5.38
N PRO A 382 -19.56 -12.05 5.64
CA PRO A 382 -18.10 -11.96 5.50
C PRO A 382 -17.32 -12.92 6.41
N HIS A 383 -17.79 -13.14 7.65
CA HIS A 383 -17.15 -13.99 8.64
C HIS A 383 -17.49 -15.49 8.53
N PHE A 384 -18.41 -15.88 7.63
CA PHE A 384 -18.85 -17.27 7.54
C PHE A 384 -17.71 -18.23 7.17
N PHE A 385 -16.86 -17.84 6.22
CA PHE A 385 -15.71 -18.64 5.75
C PHE A 385 -14.45 -18.47 6.61
N GLU A 386 -14.49 -17.66 7.66
CA GLU A 386 -13.39 -17.50 8.62
C GLU A 386 -13.50 -18.55 9.75
N GLU A 387 -14.71 -19.02 10.03
CA GLU A 387 -15.01 -19.98 11.10
C GLU A 387 -15.20 -21.42 10.58
N GLU A 388 -14.27 -22.32 10.91
CA GLU A 388 -14.29 -23.73 10.48
C GLU A 388 -15.61 -24.43 10.85
N PHE A 389 -16.06 -24.23 12.09
CA PHE A 389 -17.27 -24.84 12.60
C PHE A 389 -18.51 -24.38 11.83
N TYR A 390 -18.52 -23.15 11.30
CA TYR A 390 -19.69 -22.65 10.58
C TYR A 390 -19.82 -23.36 9.22
N VAL A 391 -18.72 -23.40 8.47
CA VAL A 391 -18.62 -24.12 7.21
C VAL A 391 -18.93 -25.61 7.42
N GLY A 392 -18.32 -26.23 8.42
CA GLY A 392 -18.53 -27.64 8.76
C GLY A 392 -19.97 -27.97 9.15
N ARG A 393 -20.68 -27.07 9.85
CA ARG A 393 -22.09 -27.29 10.22
C ARG A 393 -23.02 -27.23 9.00
N ILE A 394 -22.88 -26.21 8.15
CA ILE A 394 -23.68 -26.09 6.93
C ILE A 394 -23.34 -27.21 5.94
N HIS A 395 -22.06 -27.56 5.78
CA HIS A 395 -21.64 -28.71 4.98
C HIS A 395 -22.42 -29.97 5.37
N GLY A 396 -22.37 -30.36 6.64
CA GLY A 396 -23.05 -31.60 7.02
C GLY A 396 -24.57 -31.49 6.97
N LEU A 397 -25.16 -30.33 7.28
CA LEU A 397 -26.60 -30.13 7.10
C LEU A 397 -27.05 -30.42 5.65
N LEU A 398 -26.28 -29.97 4.66
CA LEU A 398 -26.58 -30.20 3.24
C LEU A 398 -26.29 -31.62 2.79
N THR A 399 -25.19 -32.22 3.23
CA THR A 399 -24.89 -33.63 2.89
C THR A 399 -25.90 -34.58 3.54
N ASP A 400 -26.33 -34.31 4.77
CA ASP A 400 -27.26 -35.16 5.52
C ASP A 400 -28.63 -35.13 4.82
N PHE A 401 -29.04 -33.98 4.27
CA PHE A 401 -30.20 -33.89 3.38
C PHE A 401 -30.04 -34.74 2.12
N ILE A 402 -28.88 -34.69 1.46
CA ILE A 402 -28.60 -35.45 0.24
C ILE A 402 -28.61 -36.97 0.50
N ILE A 403 -28.06 -37.40 1.63
CA ILE A 403 -27.85 -38.80 1.98
C ILE A 403 -29.12 -39.42 2.56
N HIS A 404 -29.78 -38.74 3.51
CA HIS A 404 -30.92 -39.30 4.23
C HIS A 404 -32.26 -39.09 3.52
N MET A 405 -32.37 -38.13 2.59
CA MET A 405 -33.60 -37.86 1.81
C MET A 405 -33.39 -37.88 0.28
N PRO A 406 -32.82 -38.95 -0.30
CA PRO A 406 -32.43 -38.98 -1.71
C PRO A 406 -33.63 -38.87 -2.67
N LEU A 407 -34.78 -39.43 -2.30
CA LEU A 407 -36.01 -39.35 -3.12
C LEU A 407 -36.47 -37.89 -3.26
N LYS A 408 -36.48 -37.15 -2.15
CA LYS A 408 -36.88 -35.73 -2.13
C LYS A 408 -35.95 -34.87 -2.98
N VAL A 409 -34.65 -35.12 -2.89
CA VAL A 409 -33.64 -34.45 -3.72
C VAL A 409 -33.88 -34.72 -5.21
N THR A 410 -34.18 -35.97 -5.58
CA THR A 410 -34.47 -36.33 -6.98
C THR A 410 -35.79 -35.77 -7.49
N GLU A 411 -36.83 -35.65 -6.65
CA GLU A 411 -38.12 -35.04 -6.99
C GLU A 411 -37.99 -33.53 -7.20
N LEU A 412 -37.22 -32.86 -6.34
CA LEU A 412 -37.16 -31.40 -6.33
C LEU A 412 -36.31 -30.84 -7.47
N ARG A 413 -35.26 -31.55 -7.90
CA ARG A 413 -34.24 -31.07 -8.88
C ARG A 413 -33.99 -29.56 -8.69
N ASN A 414 -33.68 -29.17 -7.46
CA ASN A 414 -33.83 -27.78 -7.03
C ASN A 414 -32.66 -26.91 -7.50
N LEU A 415 -32.97 -25.89 -8.30
CA LEU A 415 -32.00 -24.92 -8.82
C LEU A 415 -31.24 -24.18 -7.71
N GLU A 416 -31.91 -23.81 -6.62
CA GLU A 416 -31.30 -23.09 -5.50
C GLU A 416 -30.37 -23.98 -4.68
N LEU A 417 -30.65 -25.29 -4.58
CA LEU A 417 -29.74 -26.24 -3.92
C LEU A 417 -28.40 -26.34 -4.69
N LEU A 418 -28.45 -26.45 -6.02
CA LEU A 418 -27.23 -26.53 -6.84
C LEU A 418 -26.39 -25.26 -6.73
N LYS A 419 -27.04 -24.08 -6.75
CA LYS A 419 -26.35 -22.79 -6.55
C LYS A 419 -25.77 -22.66 -5.15
N LEU A 420 -26.49 -23.10 -4.12
CA LEU A 420 -26.01 -23.09 -2.74
C LEU A 420 -24.73 -23.92 -2.58
N LEU A 421 -24.72 -25.15 -3.11
CA LEU A 421 -23.56 -26.03 -3.08
C LEU A 421 -22.40 -25.45 -3.90
N ALA A 422 -22.69 -24.84 -5.06
CA ALA A 422 -21.68 -24.17 -5.87
C ALA A 422 -20.96 -23.05 -5.12
N GLU A 423 -21.71 -22.20 -4.39
CA GLU A 423 -21.13 -21.10 -3.62
C GLU A 423 -20.42 -21.58 -2.35
N LEU A 424 -20.97 -22.57 -1.63
CA LEU A 424 -20.35 -23.14 -0.43
C LEU A 424 -18.99 -23.75 -0.72
N TYR A 425 -18.88 -24.57 -1.77
CA TYR A 425 -17.63 -25.25 -2.11
C TYR A 425 -16.72 -24.41 -3.02
N GLY A 426 -17.25 -23.37 -3.68
CA GLY A 426 -16.45 -22.47 -4.52
C GLY A 426 -15.41 -21.65 -3.74
N GLN A 427 -15.55 -21.52 -2.42
CA GLN A 427 -14.60 -20.84 -1.55
C GLN A 427 -14.10 -21.80 -0.47
N ASP A 428 -12.78 -22.07 -0.46
CA ASP A 428 -12.14 -22.86 0.59
C ASP A 428 -10.94 -22.09 1.16
N LYS A 429 -11.24 -21.05 1.95
CA LYS A 429 -10.21 -20.22 2.59
C LYS A 429 -9.42 -20.97 3.66
N LEU A 430 -10.08 -21.94 4.32
CA LEU A 430 -9.53 -22.70 5.45
C LEU A 430 -8.84 -24.01 5.02
N GLY A 431 -8.94 -24.40 3.74
CA GLY A 431 -8.33 -25.62 3.21
C GLY A 431 -8.94 -26.90 3.81
N LEU A 432 -10.25 -26.90 4.05
CA LEU A 432 -10.97 -28.03 4.68
C LEU A 432 -11.21 -29.18 3.69
N GLU A 433 -11.10 -28.92 2.38
CA GLU A 433 -11.25 -29.90 1.30
C GLU A 433 -12.58 -30.68 1.28
N TYR A 434 -13.66 -30.13 1.86
CA TYR A 434 -14.98 -30.77 1.90
C TYR A 434 -15.56 -31.14 0.52
N GLY A 435 -15.10 -30.49 -0.56
CA GLY A 435 -15.47 -30.85 -1.93
C GLY A 435 -15.06 -32.27 -2.33
N LEU A 436 -14.02 -32.84 -1.70
CA LEU A 436 -13.53 -34.20 -2.00
C LEU A 436 -14.54 -35.30 -1.63
N GLU A 437 -15.45 -35.04 -0.68
CA GLU A 437 -16.51 -35.99 -0.32
C GLU A 437 -17.50 -36.24 -1.47
N TYR A 438 -17.57 -35.35 -2.46
CA TYR A 438 -18.43 -35.51 -3.64
C TYR A 438 -17.81 -36.36 -4.74
N TRP A 439 -16.53 -36.72 -4.63
CA TRP A 439 -15.79 -37.45 -5.64
C TRP A 439 -15.44 -38.87 -5.18
N CYS A 440 -15.43 -39.84 -6.09
CA CYS A 440 -14.89 -41.18 -5.82
C CYS A 440 -13.62 -41.40 -6.67
N PRO A 441 -12.50 -41.85 -6.07
CA PRO A 441 -11.29 -42.16 -6.82
C PRO A 441 -11.54 -43.21 -7.92
N ALA A 442 -11.11 -42.92 -9.15
CA ALA A 442 -11.31 -43.82 -10.29
C ALA A 442 -10.46 -45.11 -10.22
N GLU A 443 -9.44 -45.16 -9.34
CA GLU A 443 -8.48 -46.27 -9.26
C GLU A 443 -9.01 -47.56 -8.63
N SER A 444 -10.24 -47.57 -8.10
CA SER A 444 -10.83 -48.81 -7.58
C SER A 444 -11.36 -49.79 -8.65
N ALA A 445 -11.14 -49.56 -9.96
CA ALA A 445 -11.80 -50.35 -11.01
C ALA A 445 -10.95 -50.91 -12.17
N ILE A 446 -9.66 -50.56 -12.38
CA ILE A 446 -8.98 -50.93 -13.67
C ILE A 446 -7.48 -51.31 -13.59
N THR A 447 -7.00 -51.98 -12.54
CA THR A 447 -5.69 -52.65 -12.61
C THR A 447 -5.72 -54.09 -12.11
N ASP A 448 -6.36 -54.97 -12.88
CA ASP A 448 -5.99 -56.39 -12.92
C ASP A 448 -4.72 -56.55 -13.76
N THR A 449 -3.55 -56.24 -13.19
CA THR A 449 -2.27 -56.77 -13.71
C THR A 449 -1.30 -57.06 -12.57
N HIS A 450 -1.27 -58.34 -12.20
CA HIS A 450 -0.13 -59.11 -11.68
C HIS A 450 1.09 -58.34 -11.15
N LEU A 451 1.04 -57.82 -9.93
CA LEU A 451 2.23 -57.78 -9.06
C LEU A 451 1.79 -57.60 -7.60
N GLY A 452 2.02 -58.64 -6.80
CA GLY A 452 1.61 -58.67 -5.41
C GLY A 452 2.42 -57.71 -4.55
N THR A 453 1.74 -56.74 -3.93
CA THR A 453 1.95 -56.32 -2.55
C THR A 453 0.65 -55.70 -2.04
N SER A 454 0.23 -56.11 -0.85
CA SER A 454 -1.04 -55.78 -0.22
C SER A 454 -1.16 -54.29 0.12
N ALA A 455 -1.68 -53.47 -0.81
CA ALA A 455 -2.28 -52.19 -0.48
C ALA A 455 -3.77 -52.45 -0.17
N LEU A 456 -4.20 -52.15 1.06
CA LEU A 456 -5.59 -52.28 1.50
C LEU A 456 -6.51 -51.52 0.54
N HIS A 457 -7.34 -52.24 -0.24
CA HIS A 457 -8.42 -51.64 -1.01
C HIS A 457 -9.42 -50.99 -0.05
N HIS A 458 -9.30 -49.69 0.18
CA HIS A 458 -10.29 -48.95 0.95
C HIS A 458 -11.51 -48.71 0.04
N ARG A 459 -12.59 -49.45 0.29
CA ARG A 459 -13.88 -49.18 -0.35
C ARG A 459 -14.30 -47.75 0.04
N PRO A 460 -14.73 -46.89 -0.91
CA PRO A 460 -15.14 -45.53 -0.56
C PRO A 460 -16.30 -45.57 0.46
N PRO A 461 -16.31 -44.66 1.46
CA PRO A 461 -17.38 -44.56 2.45
C PRO A 461 -18.76 -44.46 1.80
N GLN A 462 -19.80 -45.03 2.43
CA GLN A 462 -21.17 -44.99 1.90
C GLN A 462 -21.65 -43.55 1.64
N ARG A 463 -21.29 -42.62 2.53
CA ARG A 463 -21.49 -41.18 2.41
C ARG A 463 -20.91 -40.62 1.10
N GLN A 464 -19.64 -40.87 0.83
CA GLN A 464 -18.96 -40.44 -0.40
C GLN A 464 -19.62 -41.02 -1.66
N VAL A 465 -20.04 -42.29 -1.62
CA VAL A 465 -20.75 -42.94 -2.74
C VAL A 465 -22.10 -42.27 -3.02
N ALA A 466 -22.85 -41.91 -1.98
CA ALA A 466 -24.14 -41.24 -2.12
C ALA A 466 -24.00 -39.84 -2.71
N LEU A 467 -23.02 -39.06 -2.23
CA LEU A 467 -22.74 -37.72 -2.75
C LEU A 467 -22.26 -37.75 -4.21
N TYR A 468 -21.38 -38.68 -4.56
CA TYR A 468 -20.96 -38.86 -5.95
C TYR A 468 -22.12 -39.29 -6.86
N LYS A 469 -23.01 -40.17 -6.37
CA LYS A 469 -24.24 -40.54 -7.09
C LYS A 469 -25.14 -39.33 -7.31
N PHE A 470 -25.26 -38.43 -6.33
CA PHE A 470 -25.99 -37.18 -6.49
C PHE A 470 -25.43 -36.31 -7.61
N VAL A 471 -24.10 -36.09 -7.66
CA VAL A 471 -23.46 -35.31 -8.74
C VAL A 471 -23.77 -35.93 -10.11
N ARG A 472 -23.66 -37.26 -10.23
CA ARG A 472 -23.96 -37.95 -11.49
C ARG A 472 -25.43 -37.85 -11.89
N LEU A 473 -26.35 -38.01 -10.94
CA LEU A 473 -27.80 -37.92 -11.21
C LEU A 473 -28.23 -36.49 -11.55
N ALA A 474 -27.60 -35.48 -10.94
CA ALA A 474 -27.84 -34.08 -11.27
C ALA A 474 -27.45 -33.76 -12.72
N GLY A 475 -26.44 -34.47 -13.26
CA GLY A 475 -25.98 -34.33 -14.64
C GLY A 475 -26.75 -35.14 -15.70
N ASP A 476 -27.71 -35.98 -15.29
CA ASP A 476 -28.45 -36.87 -16.19
C ASP A 476 -29.80 -36.28 -16.62
N LEU A 477 -30.08 -36.29 -17.93
CA LEU A 477 -31.29 -35.71 -18.53
C LEU A 477 -31.56 -34.27 -18.04
N LEU A 478 -30.55 -33.40 -18.16
CA LEU A 478 -30.56 -32.00 -17.70
C LEU A 478 -31.54 -31.12 -18.51
N PRO A 479 -32.57 -30.53 -17.88
CA PRO A 479 -33.35 -29.45 -18.48
C PRO A 479 -32.49 -28.21 -18.71
N ALA A 480 -32.82 -27.40 -19.72
CA ALA A 480 -32.08 -26.18 -20.06
C ALA A 480 -31.96 -25.18 -18.89
N SER A 481 -32.95 -25.15 -17.98
CA SER A 481 -32.94 -24.30 -16.78
C SER A 481 -31.97 -24.76 -15.68
N LEU A 482 -31.59 -26.04 -15.67
CA LEU A 482 -30.66 -26.61 -14.67
C LEU A 482 -29.23 -26.73 -15.21
N TYR A 483 -29.02 -26.50 -16.50
CA TYR A 483 -27.70 -26.59 -17.11
C TYR A 483 -26.69 -25.66 -16.43
N VAL A 484 -26.96 -24.35 -16.37
CA VAL A 484 -26.05 -23.37 -15.75
C VAL A 484 -25.81 -23.68 -14.26
N PRO A 485 -26.85 -23.89 -13.42
CA PRO A 485 -26.65 -24.28 -12.02
C PRO A 485 -25.83 -25.56 -11.82
N TYR A 486 -25.99 -26.56 -12.71
CA TYR A 486 -25.19 -27.78 -12.65
C TYR A 486 -23.71 -27.53 -12.99
N ILE A 487 -23.44 -26.70 -14.01
CA ILE A 487 -22.07 -26.30 -14.33
C ILE A 487 -21.46 -25.49 -13.17
N GLN A 488 -22.23 -24.59 -12.55
CA GLN A 488 -21.80 -23.86 -11.35
C GLN A 488 -21.48 -24.79 -10.18
N LEU A 489 -22.29 -25.83 -9.95
CA LEU A 489 -21.98 -26.88 -8.97
C LEU A 489 -20.63 -27.53 -9.28
N LEU A 490 -20.38 -27.92 -10.53
CA LEU A 490 -19.10 -28.52 -10.93
C LEU A 490 -17.92 -27.57 -10.75
N ILE A 491 -18.11 -26.26 -10.96
CA ILE A 491 -17.09 -25.24 -10.70
C ILE A 491 -16.75 -25.22 -9.21
N GLY A 492 -17.77 -25.15 -8.34
CA GLY A 492 -17.58 -25.14 -6.89
C GLY A 492 -16.91 -26.42 -6.38
N LEU A 493 -17.27 -27.58 -6.95
CA LEU A 493 -16.67 -28.87 -6.62
C LEU A 493 -15.30 -29.12 -7.27
N ALA A 494 -14.77 -28.19 -8.09
CA ALA A 494 -13.46 -28.28 -8.74
C ALA A 494 -12.42 -27.34 -8.10
N ASN A 495 -12.62 -26.94 -6.85
CA ASN A 495 -11.83 -25.93 -6.14
C ASN A 495 -10.42 -26.36 -5.70
N SER A 496 -10.07 -27.65 -5.75
CA SER A 496 -8.75 -28.19 -5.40
C SER A 496 -8.12 -28.99 -6.56
N PRO A 497 -6.80 -29.24 -6.56
CA PRO A 497 -6.12 -29.98 -7.64
C PRO A 497 -6.68 -31.38 -7.88
N GLN A 498 -7.07 -32.11 -6.81
CA GLN A 498 -7.64 -33.46 -6.87
C GLN A 498 -9.11 -33.40 -7.31
N CYS A 499 -9.89 -32.47 -6.74
CA CYS A 499 -11.26 -32.19 -7.15
C CYS A 499 -11.38 -31.89 -8.65
N ALA A 500 -10.50 -31.01 -9.16
CA ALA A 500 -10.42 -30.66 -10.58
C ALA A 500 -10.11 -31.87 -11.46
N TRP A 501 -9.19 -32.75 -11.03
CA TRP A 501 -8.87 -34.00 -11.72
C TRP A 501 -10.08 -34.95 -11.79
N HIS A 502 -10.80 -35.12 -10.67
CA HIS A 502 -12.00 -35.95 -10.64
C HIS A 502 -13.12 -35.38 -11.52
N CYS A 503 -13.34 -34.06 -11.49
CA CYS A 503 -14.30 -33.38 -12.34
C CYS A 503 -13.96 -33.54 -13.84
N PHE A 504 -12.69 -33.34 -14.20
CA PHE A 504 -12.19 -33.55 -15.56
C PHE A 504 -12.47 -34.98 -16.06
N ASN A 505 -12.20 -35.98 -15.23
CA ASN A 505 -12.44 -37.39 -15.57
C ASN A 505 -13.92 -37.74 -15.69
N LEU A 506 -14.80 -37.16 -14.86
CA LEU A 506 -16.24 -37.34 -14.99
C LEU A 506 -16.74 -36.87 -16.37
N LEU A 507 -16.35 -35.67 -16.80
CA LEU A 507 -16.74 -35.12 -18.10
C LEU A 507 -16.11 -35.89 -19.28
N LYS A 508 -14.89 -36.41 -19.10
CA LYS A 508 -14.21 -37.26 -20.09
C LYS A 508 -14.93 -38.62 -20.26
N MET A 509 -15.27 -39.28 -19.15
CA MET A 509 -16.00 -40.56 -19.16
C MET A 509 -17.40 -40.42 -19.79
N ASN A 510 -18.08 -39.31 -19.58
CA ASN A 510 -19.39 -39.05 -20.19
C ASN A 510 -19.31 -39.01 -21.73
N GLY A 511 -18.21 -38.53 -22.32
CA GLY A 511 -18.01 -38.50 -23.78
C GLY A 511 -17.78 -39.89 -24.40
N MET A 512 -17.15 -40.80 -23.66
CA MET A 512 -16.75 -42.13 -24.14
C MET A 512 -17.92 -43.12 -24.28
N ASN A 513 -19.04 -42.88 -23.59
CA ASN A 513 -20.20 -43.78 -23.56
C ASN A 513 -21.30 -43.37 -24.56
N SER A 514 -20.92 -42.97 -25.78
CA SER A 514 -21.75 -42.26 -26.77
C SER A 514 -22.99 -43.02 -27.30
N GLY A 515 -23.24 -44.26 -26.86
CA GLY A 515 -24.39 -45.07 -27.30
C GLY A 515 -25.69 -44.87 -26.49
N ASN A 516 -25.61 -44.47 -25.22
CA ASN A 516 -26.78 -44.34 -24.31
C ASN A 516 -26.85 -42.98 -23.56
N SER A 517 -25.89 -42.07 -23.78
CA SER A 517 -25.65 -40.90 -22.91
C SER A 517 -25.63 -39.54 -23.64
N ALA A 518 -26.32 -39.43 -24.78
CA ALA A 518 -26.36 -38.21 -25.60
C ALA A 518 -26.88 -36.94 -24.89
N HIS A 519 -27.40 -37.07 -23.66
CA HIS A 519 -27.92 -35.99 -22.83
C HIS A 519 -27.01 -35.58 -21.67
N MET A 520 -25.84 -36.21 -21.50
CA MET A 520 -24.89 -35.88 -20.43
C MET A 520 -23.85 -34.85 -20.91
N VAL A 521 -23.46 -33.93 -20.03
CA VAL A 521 -22.40 -32.95 -20.31
C VAL A 521 -21.04 -33.65 -20.41
N SER A 522 -20.32 -33.38 -21.50
CA SER A 522 -18.98 -33.91 -21.76
C SER A 522 -18.06 -32.83 -22.36
N TRP A 523 -16.75 -33.06 -22.34
CA TRP A 523 -15.79 -32.15 -22.97
C TRP A 523 -15.99 -32.02 -24.49
N ASP A 524 -16.36 -33.12 -25.16
CA ASP A 524 -16.66 -33.09 -26.59
C ASP A 524 -17.88 -32.21 -26.88
N HIS A 525 -18.94 -32.32 -26.06
CA HIS A 525 -20.09 -31.44 -26.19
C HIS A 525 -19.68 -29.96 -26.08
N ILE A 526 -18.84 -29.61 -25.09
CA ILE A 526 -18.37 -28.25 -24.83
C ILE A 526 -17.58 -27.68 -26.03
N PHE A 527 -16.47 -28.34 -26.41
CA PHE A 527 -15.55 -27.79 -27.40
C PHE A 527 -16.08 -27.88 -28.84
N ILE A 528 -16.86 -28.92 -29.16
CA ILE A 528 -17.53 -28.98 -30.47
C ILE A 528 -18.57 -27.86 -30.59
N SER A 529 -19.31 -27.55 -29.52
CA SER A 529 -20.27 -26.43 -29.53
C SER A 529 -19.56 -25.08 -29.70
N LEU A 530 -18.45 -24.83 -28.99
CA LEU A 530 -17.65 -23.61 -29.16
C LEU A 530 -17.14 -23.46 -30.61
N ASN A 531 -16.68 -24.55 -31.22
CA ASN A 531 -16.25 -24.54 -32.61
C ASN A 531 -17.42 -24.28 -33.58
N GLN A 532 -18.62 -24.81 -33.31
CA GLN A 532 -19.82 -24.50 -34.09
C GLN A 532 -20.17 -23.00 -34.02
N TYR A 533 -20.17 -22.40 -32.83
CA TYR A 533 -20.36 -20.94 -32.68
C TYR A 533 -19.31 -20.15 -33.46
N TYR A 534 -18.05 -20.54 -33.35
CA TYR A 534 -16.95 -19.90 -34.08
C TYR A 534 -17.14 -19.95 -35.60
N THR A 535 -17.48 -21.13 -36.13
CA THR A 535 -17.69 -21.30 -37.59
C THR A 535 -18.92 -20.55 -38.09
N ASN A 536 -19.99 -20.47 -37.31
CA ASN A 536 -21.21 -19.75 -37.68
C ASN A 536 -20.99 -18.24 -37.69
N LEU A 537 -20.39 -17.67 -36.63
CA LEU A 537 -20.13 -16.23 -36.52
C LEU A 537 -19.17 -15.72 -37.61
N ARG A 538 -18.23 -16.54 -38.09
CA ARG A 538 -17.37 -16.17 -39.23
C ARG A 538 -18.09 -16.16 -40.58
N ARG A 539 -19.12 -17.00 -40.76
CA ARG A 539 -19.88 -17.10 -42.02
C ARG A 539 -20.81 -15.90 -42.25
N GLU A 540 -21.13 -15.13 -41.22
CA GLU A 540 -22.04 -13.99 -41.28
C GLU A 540 -21.39 -12.67 -41.74
N VAL A 541 -20.08 -12.64 -42.03
CA VAL A 541 -19.43 -11.47 -42.66
C VAL A 541 -19.84 -11.40 -44.15
N PRO A 542 -20.45 -10.30 -44.63
CA PRO A 542 -21.30 -10.33 -45.82
C PRO A 542 -20.50 -10.48 -47.12
N SER A 543 -20.75 -11.58 -47.83
CA SER A 543 -20.59 -11.62 -49.28
C SER A 543 -21.80 -10.91 -49.89
N GLN A 544 -21.57 -9.81 -50.61
CA GLN A 544 -22.62 -9.06 -51.31
C GLN A 544 -23.31 -9.93 -52.37
N THR A 545 -24.44 -10.56 -52.05
CA THR A 545 -25.43 -11.00 -53.05
C THR A 545 -26.83 -10.99 -52.45
N PHE A 546 -27.76 -10.43 -53.24
CA PHE A 546 -29.15 -10.15 -52.95
C PHE A 546 -29.99 -11.37 -52.49
N GLY A 547 -30.87 -11.12 -51.51
CA GLY A 547 -32.22 -11.69 -51.46
C GLY A 547 -32.42 -12.94 -50.59
N GLY A 548 -32.81 -12.74 -49.34
CA GLY A 548 -33.41 -13.77 -48.49
C GLY A 548 -33.54 -13.32 -47.04
N HIS A 549 -34.77 -13.17 -46.53
CA HIS A 549 -35.01 -12.99 -45.11
C HIS A 549 -34.53 -14.22 -44.33
N HIS A 550 -33.33 -14.14 -43.75
CA HIS A 550 -32.87 -15.07 -42.73
C HIS A 550 -32.79 -14.33 -41.39
N SER A 551 -33.50 -14.91 -40.42
CA SER A 551 -33.63 -14.52 -39.02
C SER A 551 -32.29 -14.33 -38.32
N HIS A 552 -32.21 -13.29 -37.48
CA HIS A 552 -31.07 -12.86 -36.64
C HIS A 552 -30.28 -14.02 -35.98
N GLY A 553 -29.05 -14.26 -36.44
CA GLY A 553 -28.09 -15.26 -35.90
C GLY A 553 -27.18 -14.73 -34.78
N GLY A 554 -27.75 -14.10 -33.75
CA GLY A 554 -26.99 -13.69 -32.56
C GLY A 554 -27.01 -14.74 -31.45
N ILE A 555 -25.97 -14.80 -30.61
CA ILE A 555 -25.96 -15.60 -29.37
C ILE A 555 -27.06 -15.05 -28.45
N THR A 556 -27.99 -15.90 -28.01
CA THR A 556 -29.04 -15.49 -27.08
C THR A 556 -28.48 -15.26 -25.67
N PRO A 557 -29.11 -14.44 -24.81
CA PRO A 557 -28.63 -14.23 -23.44
C PRO A 557 -28.50 -15.52 -22.62
N GLN A 558 -29.40 -16.48 -22.83
CA GLN A 558 -29.35 -17.79 -22.14
C GLN A 558 -28.19 -18.66 -22.65
N GLU A 559 -27.92 -18.65 -23.96
CA GLU A 559 -26.74 -19.32 -24.52
C GLU A 559 -25.45 -18.64 -24.06
N GLN A 560 -25.43 -17.31 -23.96
CA GLN A 560 -24.29 -16.56 -23.45
C GLN A 560 -23.97 -16.95 -22.00
N GLU A 561 -24.97 -17.04 -21.12
CA GLU A 561 -24.79 -17.47 -19.73
C GLU A 561 -24.23 -18.91 -19.66
N ALA A 562 -24.76 -19.81 -20.48
CA ALA A 562 -24.28 -21.19 -20.57
C ALA A 562 -22.82 -21.28 -21.08
N LEU A 563 -22.47 -20.52 -22.11
CA LEU A 563 -21.10 -20.46 -22.63
C LEU A 563 -20.12 -19.90 -21.60
N ILE A 564 -20.50 -18.83 -20.89
CA ILE A 564 -19.69 -18.27 -19.80
C ILE A 564 -19.48 -19.32 -18.71
N ALA A 565 -20.53 -19.98 -18.23
CA ALA A 565 -20.42 -20.99 -17.17
C ALA A 565 -19.47 -22.14 -17.57
N VAL A 566 -19.57 -22.63 -18.80
CA VAL A 566 -18.70 -23.71 -19.29
C VAL A 566 -17.24 -23.27 -19.43
N LEU A 567 -17.00 -22.03 -19.86
CA LEU A 567 -15.66 -21.46 -19.91
C LEU A 567 -15.08 -21.21 -18.50
N GLN A 568 -15.92 -20.84 -17.52
CA GLN A 568 -15.53 -20.75 -16.11
C GLN A 568 -15.16 -22.12 -15.54
N LEU A 569 -15.89 -23.19 -15.89
CA LEU A 569 -15.51 -24.55 -15.51
C LEU A 569 -14.18 -24.97 -16.13
N THR A 570 -13.98 -24.66 -17.41
CA THR A 570 -12.72 -24.93 -18.12
C THR A 570 -11.56 -24.16 -17.49
N GLU A 571 -11.76 -22.88 -17.17
CA GLU A 571 -10.80 -22.04 -16.47
C GLU A 571 -10.47 -22.62 -15.10
N CYS A 572 -11.47 -22.92 -14.27
CA CYS A 572 -11.30 -23.47 -12.92
C CYS A 572 -10.46 -24.75 -12.95
N ILE A 573 -10.87 -25.74 -13.74
CA ILE A 573 -10.18 -27.03 -13.85
C ILE A 573 -8.74 -26.85 -14.37
N ALA A 574 -8.57 -26.06 -15.43
CA ALA A 574 -7.23 -25.79 -15.98
C ALA A 574 -6.35 -24.99 -15.01
N SER A 575 -6.94 -24.16 -14.15
CA SER A 575 -6.21 -23.35 -13.19
C SER A 575 -5.66 -24.16 -12.00
N GLN A 576 -6.38 -25.21 -11.59
CA GLN A 576 -6.11 -26.03 -10.40
C GLN A 576 -5.22 -27.24 -10.68
N ASN A 577 -5.32 -27.87 -11.86
CA ASN A 577 -4.61 -29.12 -12.16
C ASN A 577 -3.79 -29.02 -13.47
N LYS A 578 -2.48 -29.32 -13.41
CA LYS A 578 -1.55 -29.21 -14.54
C LYS A 578 -1.84 -30.25 -15.62
N GLU A 579 -2.16 -31.48 -15.22
CA GLU A 579 -2.39 -32.60 -16.11
C GLU A 579 -3.67 -32.39 -16.92
N CYS A 580 -4.74 -31.90 -16.29
CA CYS A 580 -5.98 -31.50 -16.98
C CYS A 580 -5.71 -30.39 -18.00
N ARG A 581 -4.94 -29.36 -17.61
CA ARG A 581 -4.58 -28.24 -18.48
C ARG A 581 -3.85 -28.69 -19.74
N ILE A 582 -2.86 -29.56 -19.60
CA ILE A 582 -2.12 -30.13 -20.74
C ILE A 582 -3.05 -30.99 -21.60
N ALA A 583 -3.87 -31.86 -20.99
CA ALA A 583 -4.79 -32.72 -21.72
C ALA A 583 -5.84 -31.94 -22.55
N ILE A 584 -6.30 -30.79 -22.04
CA ILE A 584 -7.19 -29.89 -22.79
C ILE A 584 -6.45 -29.28 -23.98
N TYR A 585 -5.24 -28.76 -23.77
CA TYR A 585 -4.45 -28.10 -24.81
C TYR A 585 -4.02 -29.03 -25.94
N GLU A 586 -3.57 -30.25 -25.63
CA GLU A 586 -3.05 -31.21 -26.62
C GLU A 586 -4.14 -31.87 -27.48
N ASN A 587 -5.42 -31.69 -27.14
CA ASN A 587 -6.50 -32.32 -27.88
C ASN A 587 -6.71 -31.70 -29.27
N GLN A 588 -6.28 -32.46 -30.29
CA GLN A 588 -6.34 -32.06 -31.70
C GLN A 588 -7.77 -31.90 -32.25
N GLN A 589 -8.78 -32.52 -31.63
CA GLN A 589 -10.17 -32.36 -32.08
C GLN A 589 -10.77 -31.05 -31.59
N TRP A 590 -10.38 -30.60 -30.40
CA TRP A 590 -10.93 -29.41 -29.76
C TRP A 590 -10.26 -28.13 -30.26
N MET A 591 -8.95 -28.19 -30.61
CA MET A 591 -8.15 -27.05 -31.07
C MET A 591 -8.40 -25.78 -30.22
N PRO A 592 -8.32 -25.87 -28.87
CA PRO A 592 -8.87 -24.87 -27.97
C PRO A 592 -8.29 -23.47 -28.19
N THR A 593 -6.98 -23.36 -28.38
CA THR A 593 -6.31 -22.06 -28.60
C THR A 593 -6.82 -21.36 -29.86
N THR A 594 -6.93 -22.09 -30.98
CA THR A 594 -7.40 -21.55 -32.26
C THR A 594 -8.86 -21.10 -32.17
N VAL A 595 -9.72 -21.91 -31.54
CA VAL A 595 -11.15 -21.61 -31.40
C VAL A 595 -11.35 -20.42 -30.46
N LEU A 596 -10.67 -20.39 -29.30
CA LEU A 596 -10.82 -19.33 -28.31
C LEU A 596 -10.30 -17.97 -28.80
N PHE A 597 -9.09 -17.90 -29.37
CA PHE A 597 -8.60 -16.65 -29.99
C PHE A 597 -9.46 -16.25 -31.19
N GLY A 598 -9.95 -17.23 -31.97
CA GLY A 598 -10.86 -16.98 -33.08
C GLY A 598 -12.19 -16.37 -32.64
N LEU A 599 -12.79 -16.84 -31.55
CA LEU A 599 -14.00 -16.29 -30.95
C LEU A 599 -13.77 -14.91 -30.33
N ALA A 600 -12.63 -14.69 -29.67
CA ALA A 600 -12.27 -13.39 -29.11
C ALA A 600 -12.18 -12.29 -30.20
N GLY A 601 -11.76 -12.66 -31.41
CA GLY A 601 -11.74 -11.78 -32.59
C GLY A 601 -13.11 -11.55 -33.26
N CYS A 602 -14.16 -12.29 -32.89
CA CYS A 602 -15.52 -12.08 -33.40
C CYS A 602 -16.26 -10.97 -32.64
N SER A 603 -17.35 -10.44 -33.20
CA SER A 603 -18.23 -9.47 -32.56
C SER A 603 -19.18 -10.14 -31.55
N ILE A 604 -18.64 -10.60 -30.42
CA ILE A 604 -19.39 -11.20 -29.30
C ILE A 604 -19.44 -10.27 -28.08
N PRO A 605 -20.39 -10.46 -27.13
CA PRO A 605 -20.50 -9.63 -25.94
C PRO A 605 -19.21 -9.58 -25.11
N ALA A 606 -18.89 -8.41 -24.55
CA ALA A 606 -17.65 -8.16 -23.80
C ALA A 606 -17.45 -9.14 -22.63
N GLY A 607 -18.51 -9.50 -21.90
CA GLY A 607 -18.43 -10.48 -20.81
C GLY A 607 -18.03 -11.89 -21.27
N LEU A 608 -18.46 -12.32 -22.46
CA LEU A 608 -18.05 -13.60 -23.04
C LEU A 608 -16.58 -13.54 -23.50
N LYS A 609 -16.15 -12.42 -24.10
CA LYS A 609 -14.73 -12.19 -24.45
C LYS A 609 -13.83 -12.22 -23.22
N ALA A 610 -14.22 -11.52 -22.15
CA ALA A 610 -13.51 -11.50 -20.90
C ALA A 610 -13.29 -12.93 -20.37
N GLN A 611 -14.35 -13.73 -20.36
CA GLN A 611 -14.26 -15.11 -19.91
C GLN A 611 -13.36 -15.99 -20.81
N ILE A 612 -13.37 -15.79 -22.13
CA ILE A 612 -12.45 -16.46 -23.05
C ILE A 612 -10.98 -16.13 -22.71
N LEU A 613 -10.67 -14.86 -22.45
CA LEU A 613 -9.32 -14.43 -22.09
C LEU A 613 -8.87 -15.03 -20.75
N LEU A 614 -9.78 -15.15 -19.77
CA LEU A 614 -9.49 -15.82 -18.50
C LEU A 614 -9.23 -17.33 -18.69
N THR A 615 -10.01 -18.02 -19.52
CA THR A 615 -9.73 -19.42 -19.86
C THR A 615 -8.37 -19.58 -20.56
N LEU A 616 -8.02 -18.67 -21.47
CA LEU A 616 -6.68 -18.65 -22.09
C LEU A 616 -5.58 -18.38 -21.06
N ALA A 617 -5.82 -17.50 -20.08
CA ALA A 617 -4.89 -17.24 -18.99
C ALA A 617 -4.65 -18.50 -18.15
N ALA A 618 -5.72 -19.23 -17.79
CA ALA A 618 -5.60 -20.49 -17.07
C ALA A 618 -4.77 -21.54 -17.85
N LEU A 619 -4.96 -21.66 -19.16
CA LEU A 619 -4.14 -22.52 -20.03
C LEU A 619 -2.67 -22.05 -20.09
N GLY A 620 -2.43 -20.74 -20.05
CA GLY A 620 -1.10 -20.13 -20.10
C GLY A 620 -0.26 -20.26 -18.82
N LYS A 621 -0.81 -20.82 -17.74
CA LYS A 621 -0.05 -21.11 -16.51
C LYS A 621 1.07 -22.15 -16.73
N SER A 622 0.96 -23.01 -17.74
CA SER A 622 2.03 -23.94 -18.12
C SER A 622 3.00 -23.25 -19.09
N PRO A 623 4.32 -23.24 -18.81
CA PRO A 623 5.30 -22.54 -19.64
C PRO A 623 5.38 -23.09 -21.08
N GLU A 624 5.13 -24.39 -21.26
CA GLU A 624 5.12 -25.04 -22.57
C GLU A 624 3.98 -24.50 -23.46
N ILE A 625 2.86 -24.11 -22.86
CA ILE A 625 1.68 -23.56 -23.55
C ILE A 625 1.84 -22.05 -23.77
N ALA A 626 2.42 -21.33 -22.80
CA ALA A 626 2.56 -19.87 -22.83
C ALA A 626 3.27 -19.35 -24.09
N ALA A 627 4.33 -20.04 -24.57
CA ALA A 627 5.04 -19.65 -25.78
C ALA A 627 4.16 -19.68 -27.04
N SER A 628 3.31 -20.71 -27.15
CA SER A 628 2.31 -20.83 -28.23
C SER A 628 1.22 -19.76 -28.09
N LEU A 629 0.78 -19.46 -26.87
CA LEU A 629 -0.21 -18.41 -26.63
C LEU A 629 0.29 -17.03 -27.01
N TRP A 630 1.57 -16.69 -26.77
CA TRP A 630 2.16 -15.43 -27.23
C TRP A 630 2.08 -15.27 -28.76
N GLN A 631 2.39 -16.33 -29.51
CA GLN A 631 2.31 -16.31 -30.97
C GLN A 631 0.88 -16.15 -31.46
N ASN A 632 -0.06 -16.86 -30.84
CA ASN A 632 -1.49 -16.75 -31.18
C ASN A 632 -2.08 -15.39 -30.78
N LEU A 633 -1.66 -14.81 -29.66
CA LEU A 633 -2.06 -13.48 -29.22
C LEU A 633 -1.59 -12.42 -30.23
N GLU A 634 -0.32 -12.47 -30.67
CA GLU A 634 0.19 -11.58 -31.72
C GLU A 634 -0.56 -11.80 -33.05
N ALA A 635 -0.84 -13.05 -33.44
CA ALA A 635 -1.59 -13.33 -34.67
C ALA A 635 -3.06 -12.86 -34.61
N SER A 636 -3.66 -12.86 -33.42
CA SER A 636 -5.07 -12.45 -33.21
C SER A 636 -5.29 -10.95 -33.35
N GLN A 637 -4.25 -10.13 -33.16
CA GLN A 637 -4.32 -8.67 -33.18
C GLN A 637 -5.44 -8.10 -32.27
N ILE A 638 -5.74 -8.77 -31.14
CA ILE A 638 -6.70 -8.27 -30.13
C ILE A 638 -6.28 -6.88 -29.63
N VAL A 639 -4.99 -6.72 -29.35
CA VAL A 639 -4.31 -5.42 -29.31
C VAL A 639 -3.76 -5.17 -30.71
N ALA A 640 -4.06 -4.03 -31.29
CA ALA A 640 -3.56 -3.65 -32.61
C ALA A 640 -2.05 -3.33 -32.51
N THR A 641 -1.20 -4.30 -32.85
CA THR A 641 0.26 -4.13 -32.76
C THR A 641 0.89 -3.62 -34.07
N VAL A 642 0.14 -3.67 -35.19
CA VAL A 642 0.60 -3.24 -36.52
C VAL A 642 -0.24 -2.06 -37.02
N SER A 643 0.42 -0.95 -37.37
CA SER A 643 -0.22 0.32 -37.78
C SER A 643 -0.69 0.37 -39.25
N ASN A 644 -1.02 -0.75 -39.88
CA ASN A 644 -1.33 -0.77 -41.32
C ASN A 644 -2.84 -0.71 -41.67
N SER A 645 -3.20 0.41 -42.30
CA SER A 645 -4.40 0.70 -43.09
C SER A 645 -5.73 0.95 -42.35
N VAL A 646 -6.45 1.96 -42.87
CA VAL A 646 -7.76 2.56 -42.56
C VAL A 646 -8.89 1.59 -42.12
N ARG A 647 -8.73 0.27 -42.22
CA ARG A 647 -9.70 -0.74 -41.76
C ARG A 647 -9.47 -1.25 -40.33
N HIS A 648 -8.26 -1.16 -39.78
CA HIS A 648 -7.94 -1.69 -38.44
C HIS A 648 -8.07 -0.64 -37.32
N GLN A 649 -8.33 0.63 -37.64
CA GLN A 649 -8.63 1.66 -36.64
C GLN A 649 -10.06 1.56 -36.06
N GLN A 650 -10.90 0.65 -36.57
CA GLN A 650 -12.31 0.49 -36.16
C GLN A 650 -12.57 -0.77 -35.30
N GLY A 651 -11.54 -1.42 -34.76
CA GLY A 651 -11.72 -2.61 -33.91
C GLY A 651 -10.51 -2.92 -33.03
N GLY A 652 -10.73 -3.72 -32.00
CA GLY A 652 -9.71 -4.12 -31.01
C GLY A 652 -10.13 -3.80 -29.57
N ILE A 653 -9.40 -4.36 -28.61
CA ILE A 653 -9.73 -4.22 -27.18
C ILE A 653 -9.73 -2.75 -26.72
N GLN A 654 -8.93 -1.88 -27.35
CA GLN A 654 -8.92 -0.45 -27.05
C GLN A 654 -10.26 0.23 -27.38
N VAL A 655 -10.87 -0.10 -28.53
CA VAL A 655 -12.18 0.46 -28.93
C VAL A 655 -13.27 -0.07 -28.00
N GLU A 656 -13.21 -1.36 -27.64
CA GLU A 656 -14.17 -1.95 -26.70
C GLU A 656 -14.07 -1.34 -25.30
N LEU A 657 -12.85 -1.05 -24.83
CA LEU A 657 -12.62 -0.32 -23.59
C LEU A 657 -13.23 1.09 -23.64
N GLU A 658 -13.00 1.84 -24.73
CA GLU A 658 -13.44 3.23 -24.85
C GLU A 658 -14.95 3.37 -25.15
N GLU A 659 -15.55 2.46 -25.92
CA GLU A 659 -16.96 2.56 -26.35
C GLU A 659 -17.94 1.69 -25.56
N VAL A 660 -17.51 0.49 -25.13
CA VAL A 660 -18.40 -0.50 -24.49
C VAL A 660 -18.22 -0.50 -22.96
N GLU A 661 -17.01 -0.74 -22.46
CA GLU A 661 -16.74 -0.81 -21.01
C GLU A 661 -16.95 0.55 -20.35
N SER A 662 -16.43 1.63 -20.94
CA SER A 662 -16.59 2.99 -20.40
C SER A 662 -18.06 3.45 -20.38
N ARG A 663 -18.90 2.94 -21.28
CA ARG A 663 -20.35 3.22 -21.29
C ARG A 663 -21.12 2.40 -20.24
N ASN A 664 -20.70 1.17 -20.00
CA ASN A 664 -21.30 0.28 -19.01
C ASN A 664 -20.78 0.55 -17.59
N GLU A 665 -19.70 1.33 -17.44
CA GLU A 665 -19.01 1.61 -16.18
C GLU A 665 -18.50 0.34 -15.46
N GLU A 666 -18.25 -0.73 -16.23
CA GLU A 666 -17.76 -2.04 -15.78
C GLU A 666 -16.61 -2.49 -16.69
N TYR A 667 -15.45 -2.84 -16.14
CA TYR A 667 -14.18 -3.04 -16.89
C TYR A 667 -13.70 -4.50 -16.88
N THR A 668 -14.63 -5.42 -17.13
CA THR A 668 -14.40 -6.87 -17.05
C THR A 668 -13.44 -7.42 -18.11
N LEU A 669 -13.52 -6.93 -19.36
CA LEU A 669 -12.67 -7.35 -20.46
C LEU A 669 -11.23 -6.85 -20.28
N SER A 670 -11.07 -5.58 -19.89
CA SER A 670 -9.76 -5.02 -19.59
C SER A 670 -9.07 -5.79 -18.46
N ARG A 671 -9.79 -6.12 -17.38
CA ARG A 671 -9.25 -6.94 -16.28
C ARG A 671 -8.85 -8.33 -16.75
N ALA A 672 -9.69 -9.00 -17.53
CA ALA A 672 -9.37 -10.32 -18.06
C ALA A 672 -8.13 -10.32 -18.96
N PHE A 673 -7.96 -9.28 -19.79
CA PHE A 673 -6.78 -9.10 -20.60
C PHE A 673 -5.51 -8.89 -19.76
N LEU A 674 -5.58 -8.03 -18.74
CA LEU A 674 -4.46 -7.86 -17.79
C LEU A 674 -4.10 -9.18 -17.12
N THR A 675 -5.08 -9.98 -16.68
CA THR A 675 -4.84 -11.31 -16.09
C THR A 675 -4.13 -12.27 -17.06
N LEU A 676 -4.52 -12.27 -18.34
CA LEU A 676 -3.84 -13.04 -19.38
C LEU A 676 -2.38 -12.61 -19.53
N ILE A 677 -2.12 -11.31 -19.68
CA ILE A 677 -0.75 -10.79 -19.80
C ILE A 677 0.07 -11.10 -18.55
N ASN A 678 -0.48 -10.87 -17.35
CA ASN A 678 0.16 -11.16 -16.08
C ASN A 678 0.58 -12.64 -15.96
N THR A 679 -0.24 -13.55 -16.50
CA THR A 679 0.05 -14.99 -16.49
C THR A 679 1.13 -15.36 -17.51
N LEU A 680 1.07 -14.80 -18.72
CA LEU A 680 2.03 -15.10 -19.78
C LEU A 680 3.44 -14.56 -19.48
N ILE A 681 3.55 -13.44 -18.78
CA ILE A 681 4.84 -12.86 -18.37
C ILE A 681 5.60 -13.77 -17.41
N ASN A 682 4.90 -14.53 -16.54
CA ASN A 682 5.54 -15.50 -15.63
C ASN A 682 6.38 -16.57 -16.37
N SER A 683 6.11 -16.82 -17.66
CA SER A 683 6.84 -17.78 -18.50
C SER A 683 7.90 -17.12 -19.40
N SER A 684 8.28 -15.87 -19.09
CA SER A 684 9.14 -14.97 -19.88
C SER A 684 8.54 -14.45 -21.19
N ILE A 685 8.95 -13.24 -21.57
CA ILE A 685 8.52 -12.58 -22.81
C ILE A 685 9.39 -13.07 -23.99
N PRO A 686 8.80 -13.59 -25.08
CA PRO A 686 9.57 -14.01 -26.26
C PRO A 686 10.33 -12.85 -26.91
N GLN A 687 11.64 -12.98 -27.09
CA GLN A 687 12.50 -11.92 -27.66
C GLN A 687 12.12 -11.55 -29.11
N GLY A 688 11.61 -12.51 -29.88
CA GLY A 688 11.16 -12.31 -31.26
C GLY A 688 9.66 -12.00 -31.42
N LEU A 689 8.97 -11.57 -30.35
CA LEU A 689 7.53 -11.28 -30.41
C LEU A 689 7.25 -10.17 -31.43
N GLY A 690 6.41 -10.45 -32.43
CA GLY A 690 6.11 -9.53 -33.53
C GLY A 690 7.17 -9.46 -34.64
N ALA A 691 8.26 -10.25 -34.54
CA ALA A 691 9.32 -10.29 -35.55
C ALA A 691 8.77 -10.68 -36.93
N GLY A 692 9.10 -9.89 -37.94
CA GLY A 692 8.61 -10.04 -39.31
C GLY A 692 7.41 -9.14 -39.68
N TYR A 693 6.68 -8.60 -38.68
CA TYR A 693 5.55 -7.69 -38.91
C TYR A 693 5.79 -6.27 -38.34
N ARG A 694 6.49 -6.17 -37.20
CA ARG A 694 6.84 -4.93 -36.50
C ARG A 694 8.19 -5.07 -35.80
N PRO A 695 8.77 -3.98 -35.25
CA PRO A 695 9.94 -4.10 -34.37
C PRO A 695 9.66 -5.10 -33.23
N PRO A 696 10.57 -6.06 -32.99
CA PRO A 696 10.33 -7.12 -32.02
C PRO A 696 10.25 -6.56 -30.59
N GLY A 697 9.42 -7.19 -29.75
CA GLY A 697 9.36 -6.92 -28.31
C GLY A 697 7.97 -6.59 -27.78
N PHE A 698 7.92 -6.22 -26.50
CA PHE A 698 6.68 -6.04 -25.71
C PHE A 698 6.03 -4.65 -25.83
N GLY A 699 6.68 -3.70 -26.52
CA GLY A 699 6.28 -2.28 -26.58
C GLY A 699 4.77 -2.01 -26.72
N PRO A 700 4.08 -2.50 -27.77
CA PRO A 700 2.66 -2.21 -27.98
C PRO A 700 1.73 -2.67 -26.84
N TYR A 701 2.10 -3.73 -26.14
CA TYR A 701 1.35 -4.21 -24.98
C TYR A 701 1.62 -3.34 -23.75
N LEU A 702 2.86 -2.87 -23.58
CA LEU A 702 3.24 -1.94 -22.52
C LEU A 702 2.52 -0.61 -22.70
N ASP A 703 2.50 -0.07 -23.91
CA ASP A 703 1.82 1.18 -24.26
C ASP A 703 0.31 1.08 -23.96
N PHE A 704 -0.33 -0.04 -24.33
CA PHE A 704 -1.73 -0.28 -23.99
C PHE A 704 -1.97 -0.29 -22.47
N ILE A 705 -1.13 -0.99 -21.69
CA ILE A 705 -1.28 -1.10 -20.23
C ILE A 705 -1.08 0.26 -19.56
N VAL A 706 -0.04 1.00 -19.93
CA VAL A 706 0.29 2.29 -19.32
C VAL A 706 -0.67 3.37 -19.81
N ASP A 707 -0.75 3.61 -21.12
CA ASP A 707 -1.43 4.79 -21.67
C ASP A 707 -2.95 4.62 -21.75
N ASN A 708 -3.43 3.45 -22.15
CA ASN A 708 -4.87 3.22 -22.33
C ASN A 708 -5.55 2.74 -21.06
N VAL A 709 -4.88 1.95 -20.23
CA VAL A 709 -5.50 1.38 -19.02
C VAL A 709 -5.16 2.21 -17.78
N LEU A 710 -3.88 2.27 -17.39
CA LEU A 710 -3.47 2.79 -16.09
C LEU A 710 -3.61 4.33 -15.97
N LEU A 711 -3.06 5.11 -16.91
CA LEU A 711 -3.13 6.59 -16.87
C LEU A 711 -4.57 7.13 -16.90
N LYS A 712 -5.46 6.43 -17.60
CA LYS A 712 -6.89 6.78 -17.69
C LYS A 712 -7.74 6.15 -16.57
N CYS A 713 -7.16 5.27 -15.74
CA CYS A 713 -7.90 4.51 -14.73
C CYS A 713 -8.57 5.42 -13.69
N LEU A 714 -7.86 6.41 -13.15
CA LEU A 714 -8.43 7.25 -12.10
C LEU A 714 -9.50 8.24 -12.61
N ALA A 715 -9.48 8.56 -13.91
CA ALA A 715 -10.39 9.51 -14.55
C ALA A 715 -11.71 8.88 -15.04
N ARG A 716 -11.78 7.55 -15.11
CA ARG A 716 -12.95 6.80 -15.59
C ARG A 716 -14.05 6.70 -14.52
N ALA A 717 -15.29 6.60 -14.97
CA ALA A 717 -16.44 6.30 -14.12
C ALA A 717 -16.56 4.79 -13.89
N TYR A 718 -16.95 4.41 -12.67
CA TYR A 718 -17.11 3.02 -12.24
C TYR A 718 -18.42 2.86 -11.49
N LYS A 719 -19.21 1.86 -11.90
CA LYS A 719 -20.45 1.50 -11.20
C LYS A 719 -20.19 0.99 -9.79
N ASN A 720 -19.09 0.26 -9.61
CA ASN A 720 -18.56 -0.10 -8.29
C ASN A 720 -17.22 0.62 -8.07
N PRO A 721 -17.10 1.53 -7.09
CA PRO A 721 -15.87 2.29 -6.85
C PRO A 721 -14.67 1.39 -6.52
N ALA A 722 -14.89 0.18 -5.99
CA ALA A 722 -13.83 -0.77 -5.70
C ALA A 722 -13.17 -1.35 -6.97
N GLU A 723 -13.90 -1.40 -8.10
CA GLU A 723 -13.37 -1.97 -9.35
C GLU A 723 -12.21 -1.13 -9.91
N LYS A 724 -12.26 0.20 -9.72
CA LYS A 724 -11.16 1.11 -10.06
C LYS A 724 -9.82 0.61 -9.53
N TRP A 725 -9.79 0.23 -8.26
CA TRP A 725 -8.57 -0.25 -7.61
C TRP A 725 -8.16 -1.64 -8.12
N LYS A 726 -9.12 -2.53 -8.42
CA LYS A 726 -8.83 -3.84 -9.02
C LYS A 726 -8.15 -3.72 -10.39
N VAL A 727 -8.54 -2.74 -11.21
CA VAL A 727 -7.89 -2.46 -12.50
C VAL A 727 -6.47 -1.92 -12.29
N ALA A 728 -6.31 -0.96 -11.37
CA ALA A 728 -5.01 -0.37 -11.05
C ALA A 728 -4.02 -1.42 -10.52
N ILE A 729 -4.45 -2.27 -9.58
CA ILE A 729 -3.65 -3.36 -9.00
C ILE A 729 -3.18 -4.31 -10.11
N ALA A 730 -4.09 -4.81 -10.94
CA ALA A 730 -3.74 -5.76 -12.00
C ALA A 730 -2.74 -5.17 -13.02
N ALA A 731 -2.84 -3.88 -13.33
CA ALA A 731 -1.87 -3.21 -14.20
C ALA A 731 -0.51 -3.01 -13.49
N LEU A 732 -0.51 -2.55 -12.25
CA LEU A 732 0.72 -2.31 -11.47
C LEU A 732 1.49 -3.60 -11.17
N GLU A 733 0.80 -4.71 -10.90
CA GLU A 733 1.43 -6.03 -10.75
C GLU A 733 2.25 -6.43 -11.97
N ILE A 734 1.73 -6.18 -13.18
CA ILE A 734 2.44 -6.44 -14.43
C ILE A 734 3.69 -5.58 -14.53
N LEU A 735 3.56 -4.27 -14.27
CA LEU A 735 4.70 -3.34 -14.31
C LEU A 735 5.77 -3.73 -13.29
N TYR A 736 5.35 -4.12 -12.08
CA TYR A 736 6.24 -4.58 -11.02
C TYR A 736 7.01 -5.84 -11.43
N LYS A 737 6.34 -6.86 -11.98
CA LYS A 737 7.01 -8.08 -12.47
C LYS A 737 8.03 -7.78 -13.57
N ILE A 738 7.68 -6.93 -14.53
CA ILE A 738 8.59 -6.52 -15.60
C ILE A 738 9.83 -5.82 -15.03
N LEU A 739 9.67 -5.01 -13.99
CA LEU A 739 10.79 -4.35 -13.30
C LEU A 739 11.64 -5.34 -12.49
N CYS A 740 11.03 -6.27 -11.75
CA CYS A 740 11.75 -7.28 -10.97
C CYS A 740 12.59 -8.22 -11.84
N GLU A 741 12.09 -8.57 -13.04
CA GLU A 741 12.82 -9.41 -13.99
C GLU A 741 13.91 -8.64 -14.76
N HIS A 742 13.93 -7.31 -14.68
CA HIS A 742 14.85 -6.48 -15.44
C HIS A 742 16.26 -6.49 -14.85
N LYS A 743 17.20 -7.05 -15.61
CA LYS A 743 18.64 -6.94 -15.30
C LYS A 743 19.24 -5.75 -16.05
N ILE A 744 19.86 -4.82 -15.32
CA ILE A 744 20.55 -3.67 -15.90
C ILE A 744 21.84 -4.13 -16.57
N LEU A 745 21.96 -3.92 -17.88
CA LEU A 745 23.14 -4.26 -18.68
C LEU A 745 23.71 -3.00 -19.33
N ALA A 746 25.03 -2.95 -19.50
CA ALA A 746 25.72 -1.82 -20.14
C ALA A 746 25.22 -1.56 -21.58
N SER A 747 24.80 -2.61 -22.29
CA SER A 747 24.23 -2.52 -23.64
C SER A 747 22.92 -1.73 -23.72
N HIS A 748 22.20 -1.55 -22.60
CA HIS A 748 20.95 -0.77 -22.57
C HIS A 748 21.20 0.75 -22.63
N PHE A 749 22.43 1.20 -22.35
CA PHE A 749 22.83 2.61 -22.37
C PHE A 749 23.56 3.00 -23.68
N VAL A 750 23.72 2.05 -24.61
CA VAL A 750 24.28 2.30 -25.94
C VAL A 750 23.14 2.74 -26.87
N GLY A 751 23.36 3.81 -27.65
CA GLY A 751 22.33 4.38 -28.54
C GLY A 751 21.77 3.38 -29.57
N ASP A 752 20.56 3.67 -30.08
CA ASP A 752 19.68 2.77 -30.84
C ASP A 752 20.23 2.24 -32.19
N THR A 753 21.49 2.54 -32.53
CA THR A 753 22.11 2.17 -33.82
C THR A 753 23.32 1.25 -33.62
N GLN A 754 23.10 -0.05 -33.83
CA GLN A 754 24.19 -0.98 -34.14
C GLN A 754 24.16 -1.35 -35.63
N LEU A 755 25.30 -1.21 -36.30
CA LEU A 755 25.50 -1.67 -37.68
C LEU A 755 25.61 -3.20 -37.69
N GLY A 756 24.60 -3.88 -38.24
CA GLY A 756 24.64 -5.33 -38.46
C GLY A 756 25.56 -5.70 -39.63
N GLN A 757 26.11 -6.92 -39.61
CA GLN A 757 26.75 -7.53 -40.79
C GLN A 757 25.67 -7.89 -41.82
N GLY A 758 25.31 -6.93 -42.66
CA GLY A 758 24.28 -7.03 -43.70
C GLY A 758 23.51 -5.72 -43.81
N ASP A 759 23.19 -5.31 -45.04
CA ASP A 759 22.78 -3.95 -45.46
C ASP A 759 21.40 -3.47 -44.94
N GLY A 760 21.13 -3.58 -43.64
CA GLY A 760 19.93 -3.10 -42.98
C GLY A 760 20.19 -2.74 -41.51
N SER A 761 19.91 -1.48 -41.14
CA SER A 761 19.90 -1.06 -39.73
C SER A 761 18.68 -1.64 -39.03
N PHE A 762 18.87 -2.43 -37.97
CA PHE A 762 17.78 -2.82 -37.06
C PHE A 762 17.80 -1.91 -35.84
N ILE A 763 16.66 -1.29 -35.51
CA ILE A 763 16.48 -0.60 -34.22
C ILE A 763 16.40 -1.71 -33.16
N VAL A 764 17.36 -1.73 -32.24
CA VAL A 764 17.31 -2.65 -31.09
C VAL A 764 16.27 -2.13 -30.12
N SER A 765 15.12 -2.80 -30.04
CA SER A 765 14.09 -2.47 -29.07
C SER A 765 14.64 -2.64 -27.65
N LYS A 766 14.61 -1.56 -26.85
CA LYS A 766 15.04 -1.61 -25.45
C LYS A 766 14.11 -2.54 -24.66
N PRO A 767 14.62 -3.28 -23.66
CA PRO A 767 13.79 -4.16 -22.86
C PRO A 767 12.71 -3.37 -22.10
N PRO A 768 11.52 -3.95 -21.87
CA PRO A 768 10.38 -3.22 -21.30
C PRO A 768 10.65 -2.68 -19.88
N GLY A 769 11.42 -3.39 -19.06
CA GLY A 769 11.81 -2.90 -17.73
C GLY A 769 12.70 -1.66 -17.77
N HIS A 770 13.55 -1.52 -18.80
CA HIS A 770 14.36 -0.32 -18.97
C HIS A 770 13.49 0.89 -19.35
N ILE A 771 12.48 0.69 -20.21
CA ILE A 771 11.51 1.74 -20.57
C ILE A 771 10.74 2.20 -19.32
N LEU A 772 10.27 1.26 -18.50
CA LEU A 772 9.58 1.58 -17.24
C LEU A 772 10.46 2.35 -16.26
N MET A 773 11.74 1.97 -16.12
CA MET A 773 12.68 2.74 -15.30
C MET A 773 12.84 4.18 -15.79
N ILE A 774 12.95 4.40 -17.11
CA ILE A 774 13.00 5.75 -17.68
C ILE A 774 11.72 6.53 -17.35
N LEU A 775 10.55 5.90 -17.45
CA LEU A 775 9.29 6.55 -17.10
C LEU A 775 9.21 6.90 -15.61
N MET A 776 9.72 6.05 -14.72
CA MET A 776 9.69 6.30 -13.27
C MET A 776 10.72 7.33 -12.79
N LEU A 777 11.85 7.47 -13.49
CA LEU A 777 12.94 8.40 -13.12
C LEU A 777 12.78 9.80 -13.70
N ASN A 778 11.86 9.99 -14.66
CA ASN A 778 11.55 11.28 -15.26
C ASN A 778 10.17 11.78 -14.84
N ASP A 779 9.89 13.06 -15.06
CA ASP A 779 8.56 13.66 -14.85
C ASP A 779 7.55 13.15 -15.90
N SER A 780 7.13 11.90 -15.74
CA SER A 780 6.18 11.21 -16.61
C SER A 780 4.78 11.15 -15.98
N GLY A 781 3.78 10.90 -16.83
CA GLY A 781 2.42 10.65 -16.36
C GLY A 781 2.34 9.44 -15.41
N LEU A 782 3.19 8.43 -15.61
CA LEU A 782 3.22 7.23 -14.77
C LEU A 782 3.70 7.55 -13.34
N LEU A 783 4.78 8.32 -13.20
CA LEU A 783 5.29 8.74 -11.89
C LEU A 783 4.25 9.57 -11.13
N ARG A 784 3.65 10.57 -11.79
CA ARG A 784 2.61 11.40 -11.18
C ARG A 784 1.40 10.59 -10.72
N LEU A 785 0.97 9.62 -11.53
CA LEU A 785 -0.14 8.73 -11.18
C LEU A 785 0.17 7.88 -9.94
N ILE A 786 1.37 7.29 -9.87
CA ILE A 786 1.79 6.47 -8.72
C ILE A 786 1.80 7.33 -7.45
N LEU A 787 2.37 8.53 -7.51
CA LEU A 787 2.39 9.47 -6.39
C LEU A 787 0.97 9.91 -5.98
N GLN A 788 0.09 10.13 -6.95
CA GLN A 788 -1.32 10.44 -6.69
C GLN A 788 -2.03 9.29 -5.98
N ILE A 789 -1.87 8.04 -6.44
CA ILE A 789 -2.44 6.86 -5.79
C ILE A 789 -1.98 6.76 -4.33
N LEU A 790 -0.69 7.01 -4.09
CA LEU A 790 -0.10 6.95 -2.76
C LEU A 790 -0.68 8.05 -1.84
N ASN A 791 -0.80 9.27 -2.35
CA ASN A 791 -1.43 10.38 -1.62
C ASN A 791 -2.92 10.13 -1.31
N ASP A 792 -3.69 9.65 -2.29
CA ASP A 792 -5.11 9.33 -2.12
C ASP A 792 -5.30 8.22 -1.07
N ALA A 793 -4.43 7.20 -1.07
CA ALA A 793 -4.44 6.14 -0.07
C ALA A 793 -4.15 6.70 1.33
N LEU A 794 -3.11 7.53 1.48
CA LEU A 794 -2.77 8.15 2.77
C LEU A 794 -3.91 9.00 3.34
N LEU A 795 -4.57 9.80 2.49
CA LEU A 795 -5.73 10.62 2.91
C LEU A 795 -6.90 9.75 3.40
N GLN A 796 -7.18 8.64 2.71
CA GLN A 796 -8.26 7.73 3.10
C GLN A 796 -7.92 6.93 4.36
N PHE A 797 -6.68 6.48 4.52
CA PHE A 797 -6.20 5.85 5.76
C PHE A 797 -6.29 6.81 6.95
N ALA A 798 -5.90 8.09 6.76
CA ALA A 798 -6.03 9.12 7.78
C ALA A 798 -7.50 9.39 8.16
N ALA A 799 -8.43 9.20 7.23
CA ALA A 799 -9.87 9.38 7.46
C ALA A 799 -10.55 8.17 8.14
N TYR A 800 -9.87 7.04 8.33
CA TYR A 800 -10.42 5.80 8.91
C TYR A 800 -11.71 5.29 8.23
N ILE A 801 -11.92 5.67 6.96
CA ILE A 801 -13.05 5.21 6.15
C ILE A 801 -12.85 3.71 5.86
N GLU A 802 -13.91 2.91 6.00
CA GLU A 802 -13.87 1.49 5.63
C GLU A 802 -13.57 1.36 4.12
N PHE A 803 -12.36 0.90 3.79
CA PHE A 803 -12.06 0.39 2.46
C PHE A 803 -12.71 -0.99 2.31
N PRO A 804 -13.08 -1.42 1.09
CA PRO A 804 -13.38 -2.83 0.84
C PRO A 804 -12.20 -3.70 1.32
N ALA A 805 -12.45 -4.63 2.25
CA ALA A 805 -11.41 -5.38 2.97
C ALA A 805 -10.36 -6.06 2.07
N SER A 806 -10.78 -6.57 0.90
CA SER A 806 -9.86 -7.16 -0.09
C SER A 806 -8.89 -6.14 -0.67
N VAL A 807 -9.37 -4.95 -1.03
CA VAL A 807 -8.55 -3.91 -1.64
C VAL A 807 -7.59 -3.32 -0.60
N GLN A 808 -8.00 -3.13 0.66
CA GLN A 808 -7.10 -2.66 1.71
C GLN A 808 -5.94 -3.64 1.94
N SER A 809 -6.24 -4.93 2.07
CA SER A 809 -5.20 -5.97 2.20
C SER A 809 -4.27 -6.01 0.99
N ASP A 810 -4.82 -5.93 -0.22
CA ASP A 810 -4.03 -5.99 -1.46
C ASP A 810 -3.17 -4.73 -1.65
N LEU A 811 -3.69 -3.54 -1.32
CA LEU A 811 -2.96 -2.27 -1.39
C LEU A 811 -1.85 -2.22 -0.32
N VAL A 812 -2.16 -2.63 0.90
CA VAL A 812 -1.16 -2.75 1.99
C VAL A 812 -0.10 -3.77 1.58
N ALA A 813 -0.48 -4.97 1.12
CA ALA A 813 0.45 -6.00 0.66
C ALA A 813 1.35 -5.54 -0.50
N LEU A 814 0.82 -4.73 -1.43
CA LEU A 814 1.60 -4.09 -2.50
C LEU A 814 2.66 -3.11 -1.98
N PHE A 815 2.42 -2.46 -0.85
CA PHE A 815 3.37 -1.53 -0.22
C PHE A 815 4.24 -2.18 0.86
N THR A 816 3.96 -3.42 1.28
CA THR A 816 4.56 -4.07 2.45
C THR A 816 4.93 -5.53 2.16
N THR A 817 5.76 -5.80 1.15
CA THR A 817 6.17 -7.17 0.79
C THR A 817 6.86 -8.00 1.89
N ASN A 818 6.99 -7.50 3.13
CA ASN A 818 7.48 -8.26 4.28
C ASN A 818 6.81 -7.81 5.60
N GLU A 819 5.84 -8.60 6.08
CA GLU A 819 5.03 -8.36 7.30
C GLU A 819 5.86 -8.30 8.60
N VAL A 820 7.01 -8.98 8.64
CA VAL A 820 7.90 -9.00 9.81
C VAL A 820 8.57 -7.63 9.96
N THR A 821 9.13 -7.11 8.86
CA THR A 821 9.70 -5.76 8.82
C THR A 821 8.66 -4.66 9.00
N HIS A 822 7.39 -4.87 8.62
CA HIS A 822 6.33 -3.91 8.91
C HIS A 822 6.05 -3.80 10.41
N ARG A 823 5.93 -4.94 11.12
CA ARG A 823 5.76 -4.94 12.58
C ARG A 823 6.98 -4.34 13.27
N GLU A 824 8.18 -4.68 12.83
CA GLU A 824 9.43 -4.13 13.37
C GLU A 824 9.62 -2.64 13.04
N LEU A 825 9.17 -2.15 11.88
CA LEU A 825 9.26 -0.74 11.50
C LEU A 825 8.19 0.12 12.16
N LEU A 826 6.94 -0.36 12.31
CA LEU A 826 5.90 0.40 13.01
C LEU A 826 6.11 0.41 14.52
N GLN A 827 6.60 -0.70 15.07
CA GLN A 827 6.97 -0.77 16.48
C GLN A 827 8.26 0.02 16.73
N GLY A 828 9.29 -0.16 15.90
CA GLY A 828 10.57 0.54 16.03
C GLY A 828 10.52 2.03 15.70
N PHE A 829 9.71 2.50 14.75
CA PHE A 829 9.64 3.92 14.39
C PHE A 829 8.90 4.76 15.45
N VAL A 830 7.89 4.17 16.09
CA VAL A 830 7.16 4.82 17.20
C VAL A 830 7.98 4.72 18.49
N GLU A 831 8.56 3.55 18.82
CA GLU A 831 9.43 3.39 19.99
C GLU A 831 10.70 4.27 19.90
N CYS A 832 11.30 4.47 18.72
CA CYS A 832 12.46 5.37 18.56
C CYS A 832 12.13 6.86 18.65
N LEU A 833 10.87 7.27 18.46
CA LEU A 833 10.42 8.65 18.70
C LEU A 833 9.97 8.87 20.15
N GLU A 834 9.62 7.79 20.86
CA GLU A 834 9.14 7.82 22.25
C GLU A 834 10.26 7.59 23.29
N ASN A 835 11.39 6.96 22.92
CA ASN A 835 12.53 6.75 23.81
C ASN A 835 13.56 7.88 23.73
N GLU A 836 13.34 8.96 24.48
CA GLU A 836 14.41 9.85 24.95
C GLU A 836 15.03 9.30 26.25
N GLU A 837 15.53 8.07 26.26
CA GLU A 837 16.35 7.60 27.38
C GLU A 837 17.80 8.07 27.16
N GLU A 838 18.26 8.98 28.02
CA GLU A 838 19.68 9.32 28.19
C GLU A 838 20.45 8.06 28.58
N GLU A 839 21.04 7.35 27.61
CA GLU A 839 21.97 6.26 27.92
C GLU A 839 23.23 6.83 28.57
N GLU A 840 23.35 6.61 29.88
CA GLU A 840 24.55 6.88 30.66
C GLU A 840 25.79 6.24 30.04
N THR A 841 26.76 7.10 29.73
CA THR A 841 28.02 6.78 29.06
C THR A 841 28.88 5.77 29.82
N ASN A 842 29.06 4.56 29.27
CA ASN A 842 30.20 3.68 29.59
C ASN A 842 31.26 3.79 28.48
N GLN A 843 32.32 4.56 28.75
CA GLN A 843 33.36 4.97 27.78
C GLN A 843 34.34 3.86 27.34
N ALA A 844 33.99 2.56 27.40
CA ALA A 844 34.96 1.47 27.16
C ALA A 844 34.79 0.69 25.84
N GLU A 845 33.68 0.81 25.10
CA GLU A 845 33.40 -0.03 23.92
C GLU A 845 33.46 0.70 22.56
N ASN A 846 33.91 1.95 22.51
CA ASN A 846 33.83 2.80 21.32
C ASN A 846 34.85 2.52 20.19
N GLN A 847 35.53 1.38 20.15
CA GLN A 847 36.43 1.04 19.03
C GLN A 847 35.90 -0.02 18.06
N GLU A 848 34.88 -0.80 18.44
CA GLU A 848 34.29 -1.81 17.53
C GLU A 848 32.97 -1.36 16.86
N ASN A 849 32.35 -0.24 17.29
CA ASN A 849 31.05 0.22 16.80
C ASN A 849 31.07 1.32 15.70
N LEU A 850 32.24 1.76 15.20
CA LEU A 850 32.29 2.82 14.16
C LEU A 850 31.69 2.38 12.81
N GLY A 851 31.69 1.09 12.49
CA GLY A 851 31.07 0.59 11.25
C GLY A 851 29.53 0.58 11.27
N VAL A 852 28.92 0.55 12.46
CA VAL A 852 27.45 0.38 12.64
C VAL A 852 26.74 1.73 12.73
N THR A 853 27.41 2.80 13.17
CA THR A 853 26.82 4.16 13.31
C THR A 853 26.72 4.94 12.00
N GLY A 854 27.41 4.52 10.93
CA GLY A 854 27.35 5.16 9.62
C GLY A 854 26.04 4.91 8.85
N ILE A 855 25.42 3.74 9.03
CA ILE A 855 24.19 3.33 8.32
C ILE A 855 22.95 4.13 8.80
N PRO A 856 22.72 4.32 10.12
CA PRO A 856 21.63 5.18 10.59
C PRO A 856 21.81 6.63 10.15
N PHE A 857 23.04 7.16 10.20
CA PHE A 857 23.32 8.54 9.82
C PHE A 857 23.13 8.77 8.31
N ASP A 858 23.60 7.86 7.46
CA ASP A 858 23.39 7.95 6.00
C ASP A 858 21.89 7.86 5.65
N SER A 859 21.13 7.06 6.40
CA SER A 859 19.67 6.96 6.26
C SER A 859 18.98 8.28 6.64
N TRP A 860 19.35 8.87 7.79
CA TRP A 860 18.87 10.21 8.18
C TRP A 860 19.24 11.28 7.15
N ARG A 861 20.46 11.22 6.59
CA ARG A 861 20.92 12.14 5.54
C ARG A 861 20.00 12.09 4.34
N GLN A 862 19.75 10.90 3.81
CA GLN A 862 18.92 10.69 2.63
C GLN A 862 17.47 11.15 2.86
N VAL A 863 16.89 10.80 4.00
CA VAL A 863 15.52 11.25 4.37
C VAL A 863 15.46 12.76 4.45
N THR A 864 16.43 13.41 5.11
CA THR A 864 16.48 14.86 5.26
C THR A 864 16.66 15.57 3.92
N GLU A 865 17.55 15.07 3.06
CA GLU A 865 17.76 15.60 1.70
C GLU A 865 16.50 15.49 0.83
N VAL A 866 15.80 14.36 0.89
CA VAL A 866 14.54 14.15 0.15
C VAL A 866 13.42 15.04 0.70
N LEU A 867 13.24 15.11 2.02
CA LEU A 867 12.21 15.96 2.63
C LEU A 867 12.41 17.43 2.26
N VAL A 868 13.63 17.95 2.43
CA VAL A 868 13.94 19.36 2.16
C VAL A 868 13.81 19.72 0.68
N THR A 869 14.00 18.76 -0.24
CA THR A 869 13.87 18.98 -1.69
C THR A 869 12.45 18.77 -2.23
N THR A 870 11.65 17.89 -1.61
CA THR A 870 10.31 17.50 -2.10
C THR A 870 9.16 18.21 -1.39
N CYS A 871 9.38 18.79 -0.19
CA CYS A 871 8.36 19.55 0.52
C CYS A 871 7.85 20.73 -0.32
N SER A 872 6.62 20.59 -0.84
CA SER A 872 5.93 21.61 -1.60
C SER A 872 5.39 22.73 -0.69
N HIS A 873 5.16 23.91 -1.26
CA HIS A 873 4.50 25.02 -0.57
C HIS A 873 3.04 24.74 -0.19
N GLU A 874 2.48 23.57 -0.56
CA GLU A 874 1.14 23.14 -0.17
C GLU A 874 1.11 22.46 1.20
N LEU A 875 2.25 21.92 1.67
CA LEU A 875 2.38 21.19 2.94
C LEU A 875 2.82 22.08 4.10
N LEU A 876 3.72 23.04 3.85
CA LEU A 876 4.25 23.98 4.83
C LEU A 876 4.19 25.39 4.24
N ASP A 877 3.70 26.34 5.04
CA ASP A 877 3.74 27.75 4.65
C ASP A 877 5.19 28.26 4.59
N LYS A 878 5.42 29.31 3.80
CA LYS A 878 6.77 29.77 3.45
C LYS A 878 7.59 30.23 4.66
N GLU A 879 6.95 30.86 5.66
CA GLU A 879 7.62 31.34 6.87
C GLU A 879 8.03 30.15 7.76
N SER A 880 7.16 29.15 7.93
CA SER A 880 7.50 27.91 8.64
C SER A 880 8.59 27.12 7.92
N GLN A 881 8.56 27.06 6.58
CA GLN A 881 9.61 26.42 5.80
C GLN A 881 10.97 27.12 6.00
N GLN A 882 11.02 28.45 5.96
CA GLN A 882 12.25 29.21 6.23
C GLN A 882 12.74 28.98 7.66
N THR A 883 11.85 29.01 8.65
CA THR A 883 12.18 28.80 10.06
C THR A 883 12.78 27.42 10.30
N LEU A 884 12.14 26.37 9.76
CA LEU A 884 12.64 24.99 9.86
C LEU A 884 14.02 24.82 9.22
N LEU A 885 14.24 25.41 8.04
CA LEU A 885 15.55 25.37 7.37
C LEU A 885 16.62 26.10 8.19
N PHE A 886 16.27 27.20 8.86
CA PHE A 886 17.20 27.91 9.74
C PHE A 886 17.53 27.11 10.99
N GLU A 887 16.54 26.51 11.66
CA GLU A 887 16.75 25.67 12.85
C GLU A 887 17.67 24.49 12.51
N LEU A 888 17.36 23.78 11.43
CA LEU A 888 18.17 22.65 10.97
C LEU A 888 19.62 23.07 10.63
N LEU A 889 19.80 24.19 9.93
CA LEU A 889 21.14 24.71 9.62
C LEU A 889 21.91 25.09 10.89
N GLN A 890 21.27 25.79 11.82
CA GLN A 890 21.93 26.25 13.04
C GLN A 890 22.33 25.07 13.92
N ASP A 891 21.44 24.10 14.13
CA ASP A 891 21.73 22.91 14.93
C ASP A 891 22.86 22.08 14.33
N LEU A 892 22.84 21.86 13.01
CA LEU A 892 23.91 21.15 12.33
C LEU A 892 25.26 21.87 12.45
N LEU A 893 25.28 23.19 12.26
CA LEU A 893 26.51 23.99 12.35
C LEU A 893 27.04 24.08 13.79
N ILE A 894 26.17 24.12 14.80
CA ILE A 894 26.56 24.09 16.22
C ILE A 894 27.19 22.73 16.57
N LYS A 895 26.54 21.62 16.18
CA LYS A 895 27.06 20.27 16.47
C LYS A 895 28.41 20.01 15.80
N VAL A 896 28.59 20.50 14.59
CA VAL A 896 29.87 20.40 13.86
C VAL A 896 30.95 21.32 14.44
N ALA A 897 30.55 22.40 15.12
CA ALA A 897 31.50 23.26 15.80
C ALA A 897 32.11 22.61 17.06
N ASP A 898 31.61 21.46 17.52
CA ASP A 898 32.21 20.75 18.65
C ASP A 898 33.54 20.05 18.28
N ASN A 899 34.50 20.06 19.19
CA ASN A 899 35.85 19.52 18.98
C ASN A 899 35.89 17.98 18.98
N ASP A 900 34.85 17.33 19.53
CA ASP A 900 34.75 15.87 19.65
C ASP A 900 34.04 15.20 18.44
N THR A 901 33.89 15.92 17.33
CA THR A 901 33.19 15.44 16.14
C THR A 901 33.99 14.39 15.35
N LEU A 902 33.35 13.26 15.05
CA LEU A 902 33.92 12.18 14.24
C LEU A 902 34.19 12.65 12.81
N GLN A 903 35.45 12.52 12.36
CA GLN A 903 35.88 13.00 11.03
C GLN A 903 35.12 12.33 9.87
N GLU A 904 34.63 11.10 10.04
CA GLU A 904 33.92 10.35 8.99
C GLU A 904 32.52 10.92 8.68
N LEU A 905 31.88 11.57 9.66
CA LEU A 905 30.54 12.16 9.53
C LEU A 905 30.55 13.58 8.95
N THR A 906 31.71 14.24 8.92
CA THR A 906 31.86 15.63 8.48
C THR A 906 31.44 15.87 7.03
N ALA A 907 31.77 14.95 6.11
CA ALA A 907 31.45 15.08 4.69
C ALA A 907 29.95 14.89 4.38
N PRO A 908 29.27 13.85 4.90
CA PRO A 908 27.82 13.74 4.86
C PRO A 908 27.07 14.96 5.40
N VAL A 909 27.44 15.45 6.59
CA VAL A 909 26.80 16.63 7.20
C VAL A 909 26.97 17.87 6.33
N ALA A 910 28.17 18.11 5.80
CA ALA A 910 28.42 19.23 4.91
C ALA A 910 27.59 19.15 3.61
N GLY A 911 27.31 17.94 3.12
CA GLY A 911 26.37 17.70 2.01
C GLY A 911 24.95 18.14 2.32
N VAL A 912 24.42 17.78 3.51
CA VAL A 912 23.09 18.24 3.96
C VAL A 912 23.06 19.75 4.09
N VAL A 913 24.09 20.35 4.70
CA VAL A 913 24.20 21.82 4.83
C VAL A 913 24.12 22.48 3.45
N LEU A 914 24.77 21.93 2.41
CA LEU A 914 24.67 22.44 1.05
C LEU A 914 23.23 22.37 0.49
N VAL A 915 22.56 21.23 0.64
CA VAL A 915 21.19 21.03 0.13
C VAL A 915 20.19 21.94 0.83
N VAL A 916 20.29 22.04 2.16
CA VAL A 916 19.43 22.93 2.96
C VAL A 916 19.69 24.39 2.60
N MET A 917 20.97 24.78 2.42
CA MET A 917 21.33 26.14 2.01
C MET A 917 20.85 26.49 0.59
N ALA A 918 20.88 25.54 -0.34
CA ALA A 918 20.35 25.72 -1.69
C ALA A 918 18.84 25.98 -1.68
N ASN A 919 18.09 25.24 -0.84
CA ASN A 919 16.65 25.43 -0.68
C ASN A 919 16.32 26.73 0.05
N LEU A 920 17.11 27.10 1.07
CA LEU A 920 16.96 28.39 1.74
C LEU A 920 17.14 29.55 0.75
N ARG A 921 18.16 29.49 -0.13
CA ARG A 921 18.33 30.46 -1.22
C ARG A 921 17.12 30.51 -2.14
N ARG A 922 16.57 29.34 -2.53
CA ARG A 922 15.37 29.27 -3.39
C ARG A 922 14.18 30.00 -2.75
N CYS A 923 13.96 29.84 -1.45
CA CYS A 923 12.89 30.54 -0.72
C CYS A 923 13.03 32.07 -0.87
N PHE A 924 14.24 32.63 -0.74
CA PHE A 924 14.47 34.07 -0.91
C PHE A 924 14.46 34.56 -2.37
N MET A 925 14.75 33.70 -3.35
CA MET A 925 14.73 34.05 -4.77
C MET A 925 13.33 34.14 -5.37
N ILE A 926 12.43 33.22 -5.00
CA ILE A 926 11.02 33.22 -5.47
C ILE A 926 10.32 34.52 -5.04
N GLU A 927 10.63 35.03 -3.85
CA GLU A 927 10.06 36.27 -3.33
C GLU A 927 10.37 37.50 -4.20
N SER A 928 11.56 37.54 -4.83
CA SER A 928 11.96 38.64 -5.71
C SER A 928 11.20 38.65 -7.06
N LEU A 929 10.62 37.53 -7.48
CA LEU A 929 9.90 37.40 -8.76
C LEU A 929 8.39 37.68 -8.59
N VAL A 930 7.80 37.31 -7.47
CA VAL A 930 6.37 37.55 -7.17
C VAL A 930 6.08 39.04 -6.96
N GLY A 931 6.99 39.77 -6.31
CA GLY A 931 6.85 41.24 -6.12
C GLY A 931 6.77 42.04 -7.44
N THR A 932 7.24 41.48 -8.56
CA THR A 932 7.17 42.13 -9.88
C THR A 932 5.88 41.83 -10.66
N GLU A 933 5.20 40.70 -10.42
CA GLU A 933 3.95 40.37 -11.13
C GLU A 933 2.74 41.14 -10.57
N GLU A 934 2.72 41.42 -9.27
CA GLU A 934 1.64 42.21 -8.64
C GLU A 934 1.63 43.69 -9.07
N LEU A 935 2.77 44.23 -9.54
CA LEU A 935 2.90 45.60 -10.02
C LEU A 935 2.32 45.83 -11.44
N GLN A 936 2.04 44.77 -12.21
CA GLN A 936 1.48 44.91 -13.57
C GLN A 936 -0.05 44.87 -13.61
N GLN A 937 -0.73 44.41 -12.56
CA GLN A 937 -2.20 44.28 -12.57
C GLN A 937 -2.97 45.42 -11.88
N ASN A 938 -2.31 46.26 -11.06
CA ASN A 938 -2.99 47.35 -10.35
C ASN A 938 -2.47 48.74 -10.76
N SER A 939 -2.79 49.16 -11.98
CA SER A 939 -2.59 50.55 -12.42
C SER A 939 -3.76 51.45 -12.00
N SER A 940 -3.92 51.68 -10.69
CA SER A 940 -4.64 52.86 -10.16
C SER A 940 -4.67 52.90 -8.62
N GLN A 941 -3.51 53.00 -7.99
CA GLN A 941 -3.35 53.69 -6.70
C GLN A 941 -1.86 53.90 -6.42
N SER A 942 -1.40 55.10 -6.76
CA SER A 942 -0.10 55.60 -6.31
C SER A 942 -0.14 55.92 -4.82
N ALA A 943 0.92 55.49 -4.13
CA ALA A 943 1.40 55.97 -2.84
C ALA A 943 0.52 55.65 -1.62
N ILE A 944 0.82 54.52 -0.97
CA ILE A 944 1.38 54.44 0.39
C ILE A 944 1.65 52.94 0.64
N CYS A 945 2.93 52.53 0.56
CA CYS A 945 3.42 51.32 1.21
C CYS A 945 4.87 51.60 1.62
N ASP A 946 5.02 52.50 2.58
CA ASP A 946 6.16 52.46 3.48
C ASP A 946 5.89 51.33 4.50
N SER A 947 6.95 50.60 4.84
CA SER A 947 7.07 49.75 6.04
C SER A 947 6.42 48.36 6.03
N ARG A 948 6.80 47.48 5.09
CA ARG A 948 7.03 46.08 5.44
C ARG A 948 8.53 45.81 5.33
N ALA A 949 9.20 45.69 6.47
CA ALA A 949 10.59 45.26 6.55
C ALA A 949 10.73 43.94 5.76
N GLY A 950 11.60 43.89 4.76
CA GLY A 950 11.73 42.71 3.91
C GLY A 950 12.10 41.50 4.76
N THR A 951 11.61 40.31 4.40
CA THR A 951 11.92 39.02 5.05
C THR A 951 13.41 38.84 5.38
N ARG A 952 14.30 39.39 4.53
CA ARG A 952 15.76 39.40 4.74
C ARG A 952 16.20 40.12 6.01
N THR A 953 15.54 41.21 6.39
CA THR A 953 15.82 41.94 7.63
C THR A 953 15.29 41.20 8.85
N LEU A 954 14.15 40.51 8.72
CA LEU A 954 13.55 39.69 9.79
C LEU A 954 14.44 38.51 10.18
N PHE A 955 15.10 37.90 9.20
CA PHE A 955 16.03 36.77 9.41
C PHE A 955 17.51 37.16 9.43
N ALA A 956 17.86 38.46 9.48
CA ALA A 956 19.24 38.93 9.38
C ALA A 956 20.17 38.32 10.45
N THR A 957 19.70 38.20 11.69
CA THR A 957 20.43 37.56 12.80
C THR A 957 20.69 36.08 12.52
N SER A 958 19.66 35.33 12.11
CA SER A 958 19.77 33.91 11.75
C SER A 958 20.72 33.70 10.57
N LEU A 959 20.65 34.56 9.56
CA LEU A 959 21.58 34.56 8.42
C LEU A 959 23.02 34.81 8.87
N HIS A 960 23.28 35.74 9.78
CA HIS A 960 24.64 35.98 10.29
C HIS A 960 25.17 34.82 11.14
N ILE A 961 24.31 34.13 11.90
CA ILE A 961 24.68 32.92 12.66
C ILE A 961 25.09 31.81 11.69
N VAL A 962 24.30 31.56 10.65
CA VAL A 962 24.62 30.56 9.61
C VAL A 962 25.93 30.92 8.91
N LEU A 963 26.15 32.19 8.54
CA LEU A 963 27.42 32.63 7.94
C LEU A 963 28.61 32.34 8.85
N LYS A 964 28.54 32.72 10.14
CA LYS A 964 29.61 32.44 11.10
C LYS A 964 29.85 30.94 11.26
N GLY A 965 28.80 30.14 11.36
CA GLY A 965 28.90 28.69 11.47
C GLY A 965 29.58 28.05 10.25
N ILE A 966 29.23 28.49 9.03
CA ILE A 966 29.89 28.03 7.80
C ILE A 966 31.38 28.43 7.80
N LEU A 967 31.70 29.67 8.18
CA LEU A 967 33.08 30.16 8.22
C LEU A 967 33.94 29.44 9.28
N ASP A 968 33.39 29.22 10.48
CA ASP A 968 34.02 28.45 11.55
C ASP A 968 34.29 27.02 11.09
N TYR A 969 33.33 26.40 10.39
CA TYR A 969 33.49 25.05 9.88
C TYR A 969 34.56 24.95 8.78
N ILE A 970 34.63 25.95 7.88
CA ILE A 970 35.71 26.04 6.88
C ILE A 970 37.08 26.13 7.58
N GLN A 971 37.21 26.96 8.62
CA GLN A 971 38.48 27.09 9.35
C GLN A 971 38.89 25.81 10.10
N LYS A 972 37.93 25.07 10.66
CA LYS A 972 38.18 23.81 11.37
C LYS A 972 38.53 22.64 10.45
N SER A 973 38.12 22.70 9.19
CA SER A 973 38.40 21.63 8.23
C SER A 973 39.92 21.54 7.90
N CYS A 974 40.62 20.63 8.58
CA CYS A 974 42.05 20.38 8.40
C CYS A 974 42.40 20.02 6.94
N GLY A 975 43.68 20.18 6.56
CA GLY A 975 44.16 20.09 5.17
C GLY A 975 43.74 18.84 4.36
N SER A 976 43.40 17.72 5.00
CA SER A 976 42.98 16.46 4.36
C SER A 976 41.49 16.41 3.94
N GLN A 977 40.62 17.27 4.47
CA GLN A 977 39.16 17.21 4.24
C GLN A 977 38.69 18.07 3.05
N GLN A 978 39.31 17.90 1.88
CA GLN A 978 39.01 18.74 0.71
C GLN A 978 37.54 18.63 0.24
N LYS A 979 36.93 17.44 0.37
CA LYS A 979 35.52 17.21 -0.01
C LYS A 979 34.53 17.99 0.85
N VAL A 980 34.79 18.09 2.16
CA VAL A 980 33.99 18.89 3.10
C VAL A 980 34.03 20.36 2.68
N ARG A 981 35.23 20.89 2.41
CA ARG A 981 35.41 22.28 1.95
C ARG A 981 34.68 22.57 0.65
N MET A 982 34.63 21.63 -0.30
CA MET A 982 33.85 21.81 -1.53
C MET A 982 32.36 22.06 -1.25
N TYR A 983 31.74 21.26 -0.38
CA TYR A 983 30.35 21.47 0.01
C TYR A 983 30.16 22.81 0.71
N LEU A 984 31.05 23.16 1.65
CA LEU A 984 30.97 24.44 2.38
C LEU A 984 31.19 25.67 1.50
N TYR A 985 32.07 25.59 0.51
CA TYR A 985 32.22 26.67 -0.49
C TYR A 985 30.95 26.83 -1.32
N GLY A 986 30.30 25.72 -1.71
CA GLY A 986 28.99 25.77 -2.35
C GLY A 986 27.92 26.42 -1.46
N SER A 987 27.88 26.05 -0.17
CA SER A 987 26.94 26.64 0.81
C SER A 987 27.18 28.13 0.99
N LEU A 988 28.45 28.54 1.10
CA LEU A 988 28.84 29.95 1.21
C LEU A 988 28.47 30.74 -0.06
N LEU A 989 28.62 30.15 -1.25
CA LEU A 989 28.18 30.79 -2.50
C LEU A 989 26.66 30.98 -2.53
N TYR A 990 25.89 29.95 -2.17
CA TYR A 990 24.43 30.09 -2.07
C TYR A 990 24.02 31.15 -1.05
N TYR A 991 24.72 31.22 0.08
CA TYR A 991 24.54 32.26 1.08
C TYR A 991 24.78 33.66 0.51
N LEU A 992 25.96 33.88 -0.08
CA LEU A 992 26.35 35.20 -0.57
C LEU A 992 25.42 35.69 -1.68
N GLN A 993 24.85 34.78 -2.47
CA GLN A 993 23.84 35.09 -3.48
C GLN A 993 22.51 35.61 -2.90
N ILE A 994 22.16 35.28 -1.65
CA ILE A 994 20.94 35.80 -1.00
C ILE A 994 21.05 37.33 -0.78
N ALA A 995 22.27 37.83 -0.54
CA ALA A 995 22.57 39.23 -0.32
C ALA A 995 22.85 40.01 -1.62
N GLN A 996 22.84 39.37 -2.79
CA GLN A 996 23.07 40.02 -4.08
C GLN A 996 21.76 40.58 -4.66
N LYS A 997 21.81 41.81 -5.19
CA LYS A 997 20.69 42.39 -5.93
C LYS A 997 20.47 41.61 -7.24
N PRO A 998 19.24 41.18 -7.56
CA PRO A 998 18.96 40.49 -8.82
C PRO A 998 19.19 41.46 -10.00
N THR A 999 20.13 41.12 -10.89
CA THR A 999 20.33 41.86 -12.14
C THR A 999 19.25 41.44 -13.13
N LEU A 1000 18.31 42.35 -13.43
CA LEU A 1000 17.31 42.14 -14.48
C LEU A 1000 17.99 41.86 -15.84
N PRO A 1001 17.52 40.89 -16.64
CA PRO A 1001 18.02 40.69 -17.99
C PRO A 1001 17.73 41.91 -18.87
N ASN A 1002 18.72 42.34 -19.65
CA ASN A 1002 18.75 43.56 -20.49
C ASN A 1002 17.57 43.75 -21.48
N TRP A 1003 16.64 42.81 -21.61
CA TRP A 1003 15.55 42.87 -22.59
C TRP A 1003 14.25 43.44 -22.00
N VAL A 1004 14.21 43.63 -20.67
CA VAL A 1004 13.05 44.21 -19.95
C VAL A 1004 13.09 45.75 -19.93
N CYS A 1005 14.25 46.37 -20.15
CA CYS A 1005 14.42 47.81 -20.29
C CYS A 1005 15.49 48.11 -21.36
N PRO A 1006 15.11 48.51 -22.59
CA PRO A 1006 16.08 48.99 -23.56
C PRO A 1006 16.69 50.28 -23.00
N GLU A 1007 18.02 50.35 -22.95
CA GLU A 1007 18.78 51.55 -22.61
C GLU A 1007 18.26 52.73 -23.44
N THR A 1008 17.47 53.59 -22.81
CA THR A 1008 17.33 54.97 -23.27
C THR A 1008 18.30 55.79 -22.46
N ASP A 1009 19.31 56.30 -23.16
CA ASP A 1009 20.20 57.36 -22.71
C ASP A 1009 19.36 58.53 -22.17
N VAL A 1010 19.09 58.52 -20.86
CA VAL A 1010 18.67 59.70 -20.13
C VAL A 1010 19.76 60.01 -19.11
N ILE A 1011 20.78 60.71 -19.61
CA ILE A 1011 21.61 61.58 -18.80
C ILE A 1011 20.66 62.63 -18.20
N GLY A 1012 20.34 62.53 -16.90
CA GLY A 1012 19.57 63.58 -16.25
C GLY A 1012 18.90 63.19 -14.93
N VAL A 1013 19.57 63.53 -13.83
CA VAL A 1013 19.00 63.89 -12.51
C VAL A 1013 18.24 62.81 -11.71
N SER A 1014 17.62 61.79 -12.31
CA SER A 1014 16.91 60.73 -11.55
C SER A 1014 17.84 59.68 -10.93
N LYS A 1015 19.04 59.45 -11.48
CA LYS A 1015 20.00 58.48 -10.92
C LYS A 1015 20.65 58.93 -9.60
N VAL A 1016 20.59 60.24 -9.31
CA VAL A 1016 21.21 60.83 -8.11
C VAL A 1016 20.24 60.94 -6.94
N LEU A 1017 18.93 60.96 -7.19
CA LEU A 1017 17.92 61.10 -6.13
C LEU A 1017 17.47 59.74 -5.55
N VAL A 1018 17.59 58.64 -6.31
CA VAL A 1018 17.23 57.28 -5.85
C VAL A 1018 18.40 56.56 -5.13
N ASP A 1019 19.64 57.03 -5.29
CA ASP A 1019 20.83 56.50 -4.58
C ASP A 1019 20.91 56.94 -3.10
N SER A 1020 19.86 57.58 -2.56
CA SER A 1020 19.85 58.19 -1.22
C SER A 1020 19.30 57.28 -0.11
N GLU A 1021 18.77 56.10 -0.43
CA GLU A 1021 18.35 55.09 0.56
C GLU A 1021 19.21 53.84 0.40
N GLU A 1022 20.06 53.55 1.39
CA GLU A 1022 20.84 52.31 1.41
C GLU A 1022 19.88 51.11 1.51
N GLY A 1023 19.63 50.43 0.39
CA GLY A 1023 18.69 49.31 0.34
C GLY A 1023 19.14 48.12 1.20
N GLU A 1024 18.18 47.28 1.62
CA GLU A 1024 18.40 46.11 2.50
C GLU A 1024 19.54 45.18 2.02
N PHE A 1025 19.70 45.02 0.70
CA PHE A 1025 20.80 44.25 0.09
C PHE A 1025 22.18 44.89 0.32
N ASP A 1026 22.29 46.21 0.27
CA ASP A 1026 23.57 46.91 0.45
C ASP A 1026 23.99 46.91 1.93
N ASN A 1027 23.02 46.94 2.85
CA ASN A 1027 23.27 46.81 4.28
C ASN A 1027 23.70 45.38 4.64
N LEU A 1028 22.95 44.36 4.21
CA LEU A 1028 23.28 42.95 4.47
C LEU A 1028 24.63 42.56 3.84
N SER A 1029 24.91 42.99 2.61
CA SER A 1029 26.20 42.70 1.95
C SER A 1029 27.39 43.37 2.65
N ARG A 1030 27.21 44.57 3.22
CA ARG A 1030 28.24 45.27 4.00
C ARG A 1030 28.49 44.59 5.35
N GLU A 1031 27.44 44.16 6.03
CA GLU A 1031 27.55 43.41 7.29
C GLU A 1031 28.20 42.04 7.07
N ASN A 1032 27.79 41.31 6.03
CA ASN A 1032 28.42 40.05 5.61
C ASN A 1032 29.90 40.22 5.29
N LEU A 1033 30.28 41.28 4.57
CA LEU A 1033 31.69 41.58 4.30
C LEU A 1033 32.45 41.85 5.61
N SER A 1034 31.85 42.58 6.56
CA SER A 1034 32.51 42.84 7.86
C SER A 1034 32.76 41.56 8.65
N ILE A 1035 31.83 40.60 8.61
CA ILE A 1035 31.98 39.28 9.25
C ILE A 1035 33.06 38.48 8.51
N ILE A 1036 33.02 38.38 7.19
CA ILE A 1036 34.04 37.65 6.42
C ILE A 1036 35.44 38.22 6.66
N MET A 1037 35.56 39.55 6.71
CA MET A 1037 36.84 40.21 6.95
C MET A 1037 37.36 40.04 8.38
N SER A 1038 36.51 39.72 9.38
CA SER A 1038 37.02 39.35 10.71
C SER A 1038 37.71 37.98 10.72
N TYR A 1039 37.45 37.15 9.72
CA TYR A 1039 38.06 35.83 9.51
C TYR A 1039 39.23 35.86 8.50
N SER A 1040 39.60 37.05 8.00
CA SER A 1040 40.28 37.23 6.70
C SER A 1040 41.58 36.47 6.54
N ASP A 1041 42.50 36.50 7.52
CA ASP A 1041 43.87 36.04 7.26
C ASP A 1041 43.96 34.51 7.15
N SER A 1042 43.22 33.78 7.99
CA SER A 1042 43.17 32.31 7.94
C SER A 1042 42.24 31.81 6.84
N LEU A 1043 41.08 32.45 6.65
CA LEU A 1043 40.13 32.06 5.62
C LEU A 1043 40.69 32.29 4.21
N LEU A 1044 41.31 33.46 3.96
CA LEU A 1044 41.91 33.77 2.66
C LEU A 1044 43.11 32.88 2.37
N ASP A 1045 43.91 32.50 3.37
CA ASP A 1045 45.02 31.55 3.20
C ASP A 1045 44.49 30.17 2.75
N ILE A 1046 43.45 29.65 3.41
CA ILE A 1046 42.79 28.38 3.04
C ILE A 1046 42.20 28.45 1.63
N LEU A 1047 41.42 29.49 1.32
CA LEU A 1047 40.80 29.68 0.00
C LEU A 1047 41.85 29.80 -1.11
N CYS A 1048 42.89 30.61 -0.92
CA CYS A 1048 43.93 30.81 -1.92
C CYS A 1048 44.77 29.54 -2.12
N LYS A 1049 45.05 28.79 -1.05
CA LYS A 1049 45.73 27.50 -1.13
C LYS A 1049 44.91 26.46 -1.86
N ASP A 1050 43.62 26.32 -1.56
CA ASP A 1050 42.73 25.40 -2.28
C ASP A 1050 42.52 25.83 -3.74
N THR A 1051 42.56 27.14 -4.04
CA THR A 1051 42.50 27.65 -5.42
C THR A 1051 43.72 27.24 -6.23
N CYS A 1052 44.91 27.23 -5.61
CA CYS A 1052 46.17 26.85 -6.25
C CYS A 1052 46.35 25.32 -6.34
N ASP A 1053 46.11 24.60 -5.23
CA ASP A 1053 46.51 23.19 -5.06
C ASP A 1053 45.32 22.21 -4.92
N GLY A 1054 44.06 22.68 -4.92
CA GLY A 1054 42.89 21.82 -4.69
C GLY A 1054 42.54 20.87 -5.84
N HIS A 1055 41.52 20.02 -5.68
CA HIS A 1055 40.92 19.28 -6.79
C HIS A 1055 40.12 20.20 -7.74
N HIS A 1056 39.92 19.82 -9.01
CA HIS A 1056 39.31 20.67 -10.04
C HIS A 1056 38.02 21.40 -9.61
N VAL A 1057 37.08 20.69 -8.98
CA VAL A 1057 35.81 21.28 -8.50
C VAL A 1057 36.04 22.22 -7.31
N GLY A 1058 36.94 21.83 -6.39
CA GLY A 1058 37.32 22.66 -5.25
C GLY A 1058 38.05 23.95 -5.66
N ARG A 1059 38.92 23.90 -6.68
CA ARG A 1059 39.56 25.10 -7.26
C ARG A 1059 38.51 26.05 -7.83
N LEU A 1060 37.54 25.54 -8.58
CA LEU A 1060 36.49 26.36 -9.17
C LEU A 1060 35.59 27.02 -8.10
N LEU A 1061 35.18 26.24 -7.09
CA LEU A 1061 34.33 26.76 -6.01
C LEU A 1061 35.06 27.77 -5.13
N SER A 1062 36.29 27.48 -4.71
CA SER A 1062 37.12 28.43 -3.93
C SER A 1062 37.41 29.71 -4.71
N LEU A 1063 37.71 29.60 -6.01
CA LEU A 1063 37.90 30.75 -6.89
C LEU A 1063 36.63 31.58 -7.06
N SER A 1064 35.47 30.94 -7.17
CA SER A 1064 34.17 31.62 -7.26
C SER A 1064 33.81 32.33 -5.96
N VAL A 1065 34.15 31.73 -4.81
CA VAL A 1065 34.02 32.39 -3.49
C VAL A 1065 34.93 33.62 -3.44
N LEU A 1066 36.19 33.51 -3.87
CA LEU A 1066 37.12 34.64 -3.93
C LEU A 1066 36.64 35.73 -4.88
N ASP A 1067 36.10 35.39 -6.05
CA ASP A 1067 35.51 36.36 -6.98
C ASP A 1067 34.32 37.10 -6.33
N CYS A 1068 33.45 36.36 -5.64
CA CYS A 1068 32.33 36.93 -4.91
C CYS A 1068 32.80 37.86 -3.78
N ILE A 1069 33.78 37.46 -2.98
CA ILE A 1069 34.35 38.30 -1.90
C ILE A 1069 34.99 39.57 -2.49
N LEU A 1070 35.76 39.44 -3.58
CA LEU A 1070 36.35 40.60 -4.26
C LEU A 1070 35.32 41.56 -4.84
N SER A 1071 34.16 41.06 -5.29
CA SER A 1071 33.07 41.91 -5.76
C SER A 1071 32.48 42.78 -4.64
N LEU A 1072 32.54 42.30 -3.39
CA LEU A 1072 32.05 43.00 -2.21
C LEU A 1072 33.14 43.89 -1.58
N ASP A 1073 34.42 43.52 -1.71
CA ASP A 1073 35.58 44.18 -1.08
C ASP A 1073 35.99 45.50 -1.78
N LYS A 1074 35.24 46.57 -1.50
CA LYS A 1074 35.55 47.94 -1.98
C LYS A 1074 36.89 48.49 -1.47
N ARG A 1075 37.47 47.92 -0.40
CA ARG A 1075 38.74 48.37 0.21
C ARG A 1075 39.95 47.62 -0.34
N SER A 1076 39.74 46.64 -1.21
CA SER A 1076 40.79 45.81 -1.84
C SER A 1076 41.72 45.11 -0.84
N GLN A 1077 41.23 44.78 0.36
CA GLN A 1077 41.99 44.06 1.39
C GLN A 1077 42.34 42.64 0.94
N CYS A 1078 41.38 41.91 0.36
CA CYS A 1078 41.57 40.57 -0.18
C CYS A 1078 42.58 40.57 -1.34
N LEU A 1079 42.48 41.53 -2.26
CA LEU A 1079 43.42 41.65 -3.39
C LEU A 1079 44.85 41.93 -2.89
N ASN A 1080 45.01 42.84 -1.93
CA ASN A 1080 46.32 43.15 -1.34
C ASN A 1080 46.93 41.94 -0.62
N PHE A 1081 46.12 41.15 0.09
CA PHE A 1081 46.56 39.90 0.72
C PHE A 1081 47.12 38.93 -0.31
N MET A 1082 46.37 38.64 -1.39
CA MET A 1082 46.77 37.72 -2.45
C MET A 1082 48.07 38.14 -3.15
N ILE A 1083 48.25 39.45 -3.37
CA ILE A 1083 49.47 40.01 -3.96
C ILE A 1083 50.64 39.84 -2.97
N SER A 1084 50.46 40.20 -1.69
CA SER A 1084 51.53 40.16 -0.68
C SER A 1084 52.06 38.75 -0.40
N LYS A 1085 51.19 37.74 -0.52
CA LYS A 1085 51.51 36.32 -0.30
C LYS A 1085 51.96 35.57 -1.57
N GLY A 1086 51.90 36.22 -2.74
CA GLY A 1086 52.33 35.62 -4.01
C GLY A 1086 51.32 34.68 -4.68
N TYR A 1087 50.10 34.53 -4.14
CA TYR A 1087 49.06 33.68 -4.74
C TYR A 1087 48.65 34.15 -6.13
N LEU A 1088 48.54 35.47 -6.35
CA LEU A 1088 48.17 36.02 -7.66
C LEU A 1088 49.23 35.67 -8.73
N GLN A 1089 50.51 35.69 -8.36
CA GLN A 1089 51.59 35.32 -9.27
C GLN A 1089 51.51 33.83 -9.63
N HIS A 1090 51.33 32.96 -8.64
CA HIS A 1090 51.19 31.51 -8.85
C HIS A 1090 50.00 31.17 -9.77
N LEU A 1091 48.86 31.84 -9.60
CA LEU A 1091 47.70 31.66 -10.47
C LEU A 1091 47.97 32.07 -11.93
N ILE A 1092 48.79 33.10 -12.16
CA ILE A 1092 49.20 33.51 -13.51
C ILE A 1092 50.19 32.50 -14.11
N ASP A 1093 51.19 32.08 -13.34
CA ASP A 1093 52.21 31.13 -13.80
C ASP A 1093 51.58 29.77 -14.16
N SER A 1094 50.55 29.34 -13.41
CA SER A 1094 49.80 28.08 -13.66
C SER A 1094 48.97 28.05 -14.96
N ILE A 1095 48.80 29.16 -15.67
CA ILE A 1095 48.06 29.17 -16.94
C ILE A 1095 48.79 28.31 -17.98
N LEU A 1096 50.12 28.37 -18.01
CA LEU A 1096 50.94 27.60 -18.95
C LEU A 1096 50.87 26.10 -18.70
N SER A 1097 50.78 25.67 -17.43
CA SER A 1097 50.66 24.24 -17.10
C SER A 1097 49.35 23.62 -17.58
N ASP A 1098 48.31 24.44 -17.81
CA ASP A 1098 47.02 23.97 -18.28
C ASP A 1098 46.91 23.93 -19.82
N ASP A 1099 47.87 24.51 -20.57
CA ASP A 1099 47.78 24.67 -22.02
C ASP A 1099 47.58 23.33 -22.76
N LEU A 1100 48.34 22.28 -22.41
CA LEU A 1100 48.15 20.93 -22.99
C LEU A 1100 46.73 20.39 -22.78
N HIS A 1101 46.15 20.61 -21.60
CA HIS A 1101 44.78 20.18 -21.30
C HIS A 1101 43.75 21.03 -22.07
N LEU A 1102 44.04 22.31 -22.31
CA LEU A 1102 43.19 23.20 -23.10
C LEU A 1102 43.24 22.87 -24.59
N GLN A 1103 44.39 22.45 -25.12
CA GLN A 1103 44.53 21.95 -26.48
C GLN A 1103 43.66 20.69 -26.70
N HIS A 1104 43.70 19.73 -25.78
CA HIS A 1104 42.85 18.55 -25.83
C HIS A 1104 41.34 18.84 -25.79
N LEU A 1105 40.89 20.01 -25.29
CA LEU A 1105 39.46 20.38 -25.34
C LEU A 1105 38.94 20.62 -26.77
N LEU A 1106 39.86 20.89 -27.71
CA LEU A 1106 39.55 21.12 -29.12
C LEU A 1106 39.45 19.81 -29.92
N ASP A 1107 39.76 18.66 -29.30
CA ASP A 1107 39.52 17.36 -29.90
C ASP A 1107 38.01 17.03 -29.97
N PRO A 1108 37.54 16.29 -30.99
CA PRO A 1108 36.14 15.91 -31.10
C PRO A 1108 35.67 14.96 -29.98
N SER A 1109 36.57 14.14 -29.44
CA SER A 1109 36.28 13.03 -28.51
C SER A 1109 36.67 13.36 -27.06
N VAL A 1110 36.14 14.44 -26.50
CA VAL A 1110 36.49 14.89 -25.14
C VAL A 1110 35.51 14.33 -24.11
N ASP A 1111 36.02 13.57 -23.15
CA ASP A 1111 35.25 12.96 -22.06
C ASP A 1111 34.89 13.92 -20.92
N SER A 1112 35.55 15.10 -20.81
CA SER A 1112 35.30 16.03 -19.70
C SER A 1112 35.61 17.50 -19.99
N LEU A 1113 34.66 18.39 -19.69
CA LEU A 1113 34.78 19.85 -19.82
C LEU A 1113 35.35 20.55 -18.57
N LYS A 1114 35.84 19.80 -17.57
CA LYS A 1114 36.32 20.35 -16.29
C LYS A 1114 37.40 21.43 -16.46
N HIS A 1115 38.32 21.24 -17.40
CA HIS A 1115 39.40 22.20 -17.69
C HIS A 1115 38.87 23.49 -18.33
N LEU A 1116 37.80 23.40 -19.14
CA LEU A 1116 37.14 24.58 -19.75
C LEU A 1116 36.55 25.49 -18.67
N TYR A 1117 35.77 24.91 -17.76
CA TYR A 1117 35.12 25.67 -16.68
C TYR A 1117 36.14 26.22 -15.67
N SER A 1118 37.19 25.47 -15.34
CA SER A 1118 38.30 25.97 -14.51
C SER A 1118 38.98 27.17 -15.16
N PHE A 1119 39.27 27.11 -16.47
CA PHE A 1119 39.89 28.22 -17.19
C PHE A 1119 38.98 29.44 -17.25
N GLU A 1120 37.69 29.25 -17.56
CA GLU A 1120 36.69 30.31 -17.59
C GLU A 1120 36.59 31.01 -16.22
N GLY A 1121 36.53 30.23 -15.13
CA GLY A 1121 36.54 30.75 -13.76
C GLY A 1121 37.78 31.60 -13.43
N ARG A 1122 38.97 31.21 -13.91
CA ARG A 1122 40.20 32.01 -13.75
C ARG A 1122 40.15 33.31 -14.54
N MET A 1123 39.65 33.25 -15.77
CA MET A 1123 39.52 34.45 -16.60
C MET A 1123 38.46 35.42 -16.04
N THR A 1124 37.35 34.93 -15.49
CA THR A 1124 36.35 35.78 -14.81
C THR A 1124 36.93 36.43 -13.57
N PHE A 1125 37.68 35.69 -12.76
CA PHE A 1125 38.39 36.22 -11.59
C PHE A 1125 39.43 37.29 -11.99
N PHE A 1126 40.26 37.03 -13.01
CA PHE A 1126 41.20 38.05 -13.50
C PHE A 1126 40.48 39.28 -14.06
N ASN A 1127 39.32 39.09 -14.70
CA ASN A 1127 38.52 40.20 -15.22
C ASN A 1127 37.99 41.08 -14.08
N ARG A 1128 37.56 40.47 -12.97
CA ARG A 1128 37.21 41.18 -11.73
C ARG A 1128 38.40 41.95 -11.16
N VAL A 1129 39.57 41.32 -11.05
CA VAL A 1129 40.79 41.99 -10.56
C VAL A 1129 41.18 43.17 -11.47
N ALA A 1130 41.09 42.97 -12.79
CA ALA A 1130 41.38 43.97 -13.81
C ALA A 1130 40.38 45.12 -13.85
N SER A 1131 39.21 44.98 -13.23
CA SER A 1131 38.22 46.06 -13.11
C SER A 1131 38.72 47.21 -12.22
N SER A 1132 39.74 46.96 -11.39
CA SER A 1132 40.45 47.99 -10.61
C SER A 1132 41.77 48.37 -11.29
N PRO A 1133 42.18 49.67 -11.31
CA PRO A 1133 43.44 50.07 -11.92
C PRO A 1133 44.64 49.38 -11.25
N ALA A 1134 44.65 49.31 -9.92
CA ALA A 1134 45.73 48.68 -9.15
C ALA A 1134 45.83 47.16 -9.41
N GLY A 1135 44.70 46.48 -9.57
CA GLY A 1135 44.67 45.07 -9.95
C GLY A 1135 45.14 44.84 -11.38
N ALA A 1136 44.70 45.66 -12.34
CA ALA A 1136 45.16 45.57 -13.73
C ALA A 1136 46.67 45.76 -13.86
N TYR A 1137 47.26 46.76 -13.19
CA TYR A 1137 48.72 46.93 -13.14
C TYR A 1137 49.42 45.72 -12.49
N SER A 1138 48.83 45.12 -11.46
CA SER A 1138 49.40 43.95 -10.79
C SER A 1138 49.39 42.72 -11.70
N LEU A 1139 48.31 42.47 -12.46
CA LEU A 1139 48.24 41.37 -13.43
C LEU A 1139 49.29 41.52 -14.54
N LEU A 1140 49.45 42.74 -15.07
CA LEU A 1140 50.43 43.03 -16.10
C LEU A 1140 51.87 42.92 -15.60
N ARG A 1141 52.14 43.40 -14.38
CA ARG A 1141 53.48 43.30 -13.75
C ARG A 1141 53.96 41.86 -13.59
N HIS A 1142 53.05 40.93 -13.33
CA HIS A 1142 53.36 39.50 -13.25
C HIS A 1142 53.30 38.80 -14.62
N GLY A 1143 53.18 39.55 -15.72
CA GLY A 1143 53.33 39.02 -17.07
C GLY A 1143 52.13 38.24 -17.60
N LEU A 1144 50.90 38.50 -17.13
CA LEU A 1144 49.71 37.77 -17.57
C LEU A 1144 49.55 37.71 -19.10
N MET A 1145 49.71 38.84 -19.79
CA MET A 1145 49.59 38.89 -21.27
C MET A 1145 50.69 38.10 -21.98
N LYS A 1146 51.88 38.01 -21.37
CA LYS A 1146 52.99 37.20 -21.88
C LYS A 1146 52.69 35.71 -21.77
N HIS A 1147 52.21 35.25 -20.61
CA HIS A 1147 51.83 33.85 -20.40
C HIS A 1147 50.66 33.42 -21.30
N LEU A 1148 49.65 34.28 -21.49
CA LEU A 1148 48.56 34.01 -22.44
C LEU A 1148 49.04 33.93 -23.90
N ALA A 1149 50.04 34.72 -24.29
CA ALA A 1149 50.62 34.67 -25.63
C ALA A 1149 51.47 33.41 -25.86
N GLU A 1150 52.00 32.80 -24.80
CA GLU A 1150 52.78 31.56 -24.85
C GLU A 1150 51.89 30.29 -24.94
N CYS A 1151 50.59 30.39 -24.68
CA CYS A 1151 49.64 29.28 -24.83
C CYS A 1151 49.34 28.96 -26.30
N GLU A 1152 49.62 27.73 -26.73
CA GLU A 1152 49.42 27.30 -28.12
C GLU A 1152 47.94 27.06 -28.46
N VAL A 1153 47.06 26.84 -27.48
CA VAL A 1153 45.62 26.59 -27.71
C VAL A 1153 44.96 27.70 -28.52
N PHE A 1154 45.38 28.96 -28.36
CA PHE A 1154 44.80 30.09 -29.08
C PHE A 1154 45.19 30.13 -30.56
N SER A 1155 46.29 29.45 -30.93
CA SER A 1155 46.74 29.30 -32.32
C SER A 1155 46.07 28.13 -33.05
N MET A 1156 45.49 27.17 -32.32
CA MET A 1156 44.83 25.98 -32.85
C MET A 1156 43.35 26.23 -33.20
N ARG A 1157 43.08 27.17 -34.11
CA ARG A 1157 41.71 27.45 -34.54
C ARG A 1157 41.15 26.27 -35.36
N PRO A 1158 40.02 25.65 -34.97
CA PRO A 1158 39.40 24.58 -35.77
C PRO A 1158 38.91 25.11 -37.14
N GLU A 1159 39.26 24.43 -38.23
CA GLU A 1159 38.81 24.78 -39.59
C GLU A 1159 37.38 24.27 -39.87
N HIS A 1160 36.41 25.19 -40.04
CA HIS A 1160 35.06 25.02 -40.63
C HIS A 1160 34.03 24.05 -39.99
N GLU A 1161 33.02 24.61 -39.31
CA GLU A 1161 31.63 24.10 -39.31
C GLU A 1161 30.74 25.07 -40.13
N ARG A 1162 30.62 24.86 -41.45
CA ARG A 1162 29.54 25.46 -42.25
C ARG A 1162 28.42 24.43 -42.36
N GLY A 1163 27.41 24.49 -41.50
CA GLY A 1163 26.21 23.66 -41.70
C GLY A 1163 25.23 23.42 -40.56
N GLN A 1164 25.44 23.89 -39.33
CA GLN A 1164 24.48 23.69 -38.23
C GLN A 1164 24.39 24.93 -37.33
N ALA A 1165 23.80 25.98 -37.86
CA ALA A 1165 23.31 27.10 -37.07
C ALA A 1165 21.89 27.37 -37.56
N ASP A 1166 20.93 26.58 -37.06
CA ASP A 1166 19.48 26.90 -37.00
C ASP A 1166 18.66 25.73 -36.44
N ASN A 1167 19.09 25.14 -35.32
CA ASN A 1167 18.21 24.33 -34.45
C ASN A 1167 18.45 24.77 -33.01
N ILE A 1168 18.11 26.02 -32.72
CA ILE A 1168 17.86 26.46 -31.35
C ILE A 1168 16.42 26.04 -31.08
N LEU A 1169 16.23 24.94 -30.34
CA LEU A 1169 15.06 24.55 -29.52
C LEU A 1169 14.99 23.01 -29.36
N SER A 1170 16.07 22.40 -28.86
CA SER A 1170 16.02 21.09 -28.21
C SER A 1170 16.66 21.23 -26.82
N LEU A 1171 15.85 21.07 -25.77
CA LEU A 1171 16.23 21.07 -24.36
C LEU A 1171 16.97 19.76 -23.98
N ASP A 1172 18.02 19.41 -24.72
CA ASP A 1172 18.95 18.34 -24.32
C ASP A 1172 20.21 19.00 -23.76
N GLU A 1173 20.38 18.95 -22.44
CA GLU A 1173 21.51 19.55 -21.72
C GLU A 1173 22.84 18.79 -21.86
N ASP A 1174 22.91 17.66 -22.58
CA ASP A 1174 24.05 16.74 -22.50
C ASP A 1174 24.89 16.55 -23.77
N ILE A 1175 24.78 17.43 -24.79
CA ILE A 1175 25.72 17.41 -25.92
C ILE A 1175 26.82 18.43 -25.65
N ALA A 1176 28.01 17.94 -25.25
CA ALA A 1176 29.19 18.78 -25.04
C ALA A 1176 29.38 19.73 -26.25
N PRO A 1177 29.55 21.06 -26.03
CA PRO A 1177 29.54 22.06 -27.10
C PRO A 1177 30.57 21.72 -28.19
N SER A 1178 30.30 22.08 -29.46
CA SER A 1178 31.22 21.76 -30.56
C SER A 1178 32.63 22.30 -30.30
N PRO A 1179 33.70 21.68 -30.84
CA PRO A 1179 35.08 22.16 -30.67
C PRO A 1179 35.23 23.65 -30.99
N PHE A 1180 34.49 24.15 -31.99
CA PHE A 1180 34.46 25.57 -32.33
C PHE A 1180 33.77 26.43 -31.25
N ALA A 1181 32.65 25.96 -30.68
CA ALA A 1181 31.99 26.63 -29.56
C ALA A 1181 32.88 26.67 -28.30
N ARG A 1182 33.65 25.60 -28.02
CA ARG A 1182 34.63 25.55 -26.92
C ARG A 1182 35.77 26.55 -27.14
N TYR A 1183 36.37 26.56 -28.34
CA TYR A 1183 37.40 27.54 -28.71
C TYR A 1183 36.90 28.99 -28.55
N ARG A 1184 35.67 29.28 -28.99
CA ARG A 1184 35.04 30.60 -28.81
C ARG A 1184 34.93 30.98 -27.34
N ARG A 1185 34.49 30.08 -26.46
CA ARG A 1185 34.38 30.36 -25.02
C ARG A 1185 35.72 30.70 -24.39
N LEU A 1186 36.79 29.95 -24.71
CA LEU A 1186 38.16 30.24 -24.26
C LEU A 1186 38.61 31.64 -24.73
N LEU A 1187 38.48 31.93 -26.03
CA LEU A 1187 38.91 33.19 -26.61
C LEU A 1187 38.10 34.38 -26.06
N PHE A 1188 36.77 34.26 -25.95
CA PHE A 1188 35.93 35.35 -25.44
C PHE A 1188 36.22 35.69 -23.99
N ALA A 1189 36.57 34.71 -23.15
CA ALA A 1189 36.96 34.98 -21.77
C ALA A 1189 38.22 35.86 -21.70
N VAL A 1190 39.22 35.59 -22.53
CA VAL A 1190 40.45 36.39 -22.63
C VAL A 1190 40.21 37.76 -23.25
N LEU A 1191 39.34 37.86 -24.27
CA LEU A 1191 38.97 39.15 -24.88
C LEU A 1191 38.25 40.08 -23.90
N LYS A 1192 37.33 39.54 -23.08
CA LYS A 1192 36.67 40.32 -22.02
C LYS A 1192 37.68 40.86 -21.00
N LEU A 1193 38.67 40.05 -20.64
CA LEU A 1193 39.76 40.45 -19.76
C LEU A 1193 40.62 41.55 -20.38
N CYS A 1194 41.00 41.43 -21.65
CA CYS A 1194 41.73 42.47 -22.38
C CYS A 1194 40.97 43.80 -22.39
N LEU A 1195 39.66 43.75 -22.62
CA LEU A 1195 38.79 44.94 -22.59
C LEU A 1195 38.79 45.58 -21.20
N ALA A 1196 38.70 44.79 -20.12
CA ALA A 1196 38.73 45.30 -18.76
C ALA A 1196 40.07 45.91 -18.35
N ILE A 1197 41.19 45.33 -18.80
CA ILE A 1197 42.54 45.90 -18.57
C ILE A 1197 42.68 47.25 -19.29
N ILE A 1198 42.20 47.35 -20.54
CA ILE A 1198 42.24 48.61 -21.30
C ILE A 1198 41.32 49.66 -20.67
N SER A 1199 40.12 49.27 -20.22
CA SER A 1199 39.15 50.20 -19.65
C SER A 1199 39.56 50.73 -18.28
N SER A 1200 40.24 49.94 -17.45
CA SER A 1200 40.65 50.36 -16.10
C SER A 1200 41.95 51.16 -16.06
N VAL A 1201 42.89 50.89 -16.97
CA VAL A 1201 44.19 51.59 -17.05
C VAL A 1201 44.15 52.82 -17.97
N GLY A 1202 43.18 52.86 -18.89
CA GLY A 1202 43.02 53.93 -19.87
C GLY A 1202 43.86 53.71 -21.13
N VAL A 1203 43.31 54.09 -22.29
CA VAL A 1203 43.91 53.89 -23.63
C VAL A 1203 45.23 54.68 -23.81
N GLU A 1204 45.51 55.66 -22.94
CA GLU A 1204 46.68 56.53 -23.00
C GLU A 1204 48.00 55.82 -22.62
N ASN A 1205 47.94 54.66 -21.94
CA ASN A 1205 49.14 53.93 -21.54
C ASN A 1205 49.70 53.10 -22.71
N SER A 1206 50.55 53.72 -23.54
CA SER A 1206 51.01 53.15 -24.81
C SER A 1206 51.72 51.79 -24.71
N ASN A 1207 52.29 51.46 -23.55
CA ASN A 1207 53.00 50.20 -23.34
C ASN A 1207 52.02 49.03 -23.18
N ILE A 1208 50.90 49.26 -22.48
CA ILE A 1208 49.88 48.24 -22.22
C ILE A 1208 49.03 48.00 -23.45
N ALA A 1209 48.68 49.07 -24.16
CA ALA A 1209 48.02 48.97 -25.46
C ALA A 1209 48.87 48.15 -26.46
N LYS A 1210 50.20 48.29 -26.44
CA LYS A 1210 51.11 47.48 -27.26
C LYS A 1210 51.12 46.01 -26.85
N GLU A 1211 51.13 45.69 -25.55
CA GLU A 1211 51.10 44.30 -25.07
C GLU A 1211 49.79 43.58 -25.44
N VAL A 1212 48.65 44.26 -25.26
CA VAL A 1212 47.34 43.69 -25.65
C VAL A 1212 47.22 43.56 -27.17
N MET A 1213 47.67 44.58 -27.93
CA MET A 1213 47.71 44.50 -29.39
C MET A 1213 48.64 43.38 -29.88
N PHE A 1214 49.78 43.16 -29.23
CA PHE A 1214 50.72 42.08 -29.57
C PHE A 1214 50.07 40.71 -29.39
N PHE A 1215 49.35 40.46 -28.30
CA PHE A 1215 48.59 39.24 -28.08
C PHE A 1215 47.50 39.03 -29.15
N LEU A 1216 46.74 40.08 -29.50
CA LEU A 1216 45.73 40.01 -30.55
C LEU A 1216 46.35 39.74 -31.93
N PHE A 1217 47.47 40.38 -32.26
CA PHE A 1217 48.20 40.10 -33.50
C PHE A 1217 48.69 38.66 -33.56
N PHE A 1218 49.25 38.13 -32.47
CA PHE A 1218 49.72 36.75 -32.39
C PHE A 1218 48.59 35.73 -32.63
N CYS A 1219 47.44 35.90 -31.96
CA CYS A 1219 46.29 34.99 -32.09
C CYS A 1219 45.64 35.02 -33.49
N PHE A 1220 45.59 36.18 -34.16
CA PHE A 1220 44.85 36.34 -35.41
C PHE A 1220 45.71 36.24 -36.69
N PHE A 1221 47.03 36.50 -36.64
CA PHE A 1221 47.90 36.52 -37.84
C PHE A 1221 48.85 35.31 -37.98
N PHE A 1222 49.22 34.61 -36.90
CA PHE A 1222 50.11 33.43 -37.00
C PHE A 1222 49.35 32.10 -37.21
N SER A 1223 48.02 32.13 -37.33
CA SER A 1223 47.14 30.96 -37.58
C SER A 1223 47.26 30.33 -38.98
N SER A 1224 48.23 30.74 -39.82
CA SER A 1224 48.39 30.22 -41.20
C SER A 1224 49.83 29.79 -41.53
N SER A 1225 50.44 28.96 -40.70
CA SER A 1225 51.67 28.25 -41.06
C SER A 1225 51.55 26.78 -40.74
N THR A 1226 51.26 25.99 -41.79
CA THR A 1226 51.56 24.57 -41.86
C THR A 1226 53.04 24.33 -41.52
N PRO A 1227 53.41 23.28 -40.77
CA PRO A 1227 54.81 22.89 -40.64
C PRO A 1227 55.32 22.32 -41.97
N PRO A 1228 56.55 22.64 -42.42
CA PRO A 1228 57.18 21.91 -43.51
C PRO A 1228 57.79 20.62 -42.95
N ILE A 1229 57.27 19.48 -43.43
CA ILE A 1229 57.80 18.08 -43.37
C ILE A 1229 58.37 17.60 -42.03
#